data_AF-G7MTA0-F1
#
_entry.id   AF-G7MTA0-F1
#
_cell.length_a   1.000
_cell.length_b   1.000
_cell.length_c   1.000
_cell.angle_alpha   90.00
_cell.angle_beta   90.00
_cell.angle_gamma   90.00
#
_symmetry.space_group_name_H-M   'P 1'
#
loop_
_entity.id
_entity.type
_entity.pdbx_description
1 polymer ?
#
loop_
_entity_poly.entity_id
_entity_poly.type
_entity_poly.pdbx_seq_one_letter_code
_entity_poly.pdbx_strand_id
1 'polypeptide(L)'
;MTTAVERKYINIRKRLDQLGYRQTLTVECLPLVEKLFSDLVHTTESLRQSKLSTVKAEKESANFDFVLEPYKLENARLSRENNELYLELMKLREHSDQHVKELKTSLKKCARETDDLKFLNNQYVHKLKLLEKESKAKNERIQQLQEKNLHAVVQTPGGKKRSIAFRRQRMQIDEPVPPSEVSSYPVPQPDDPYIADLLQVADNRIQELQQEVHQLQEKLAVMESGVSDYSKQCRIIIMSFILILQTSPTTRSHAHYIQSYQAISAVSNIPYSCYFLIELREREIERLSVALDGGRSPDVLSLESRNKTNEKLIAHLNIQVDFLQQANKDLEKRIRELMETKETVTSEVVNLSNKNEKLCQELTEIDQLAQQLERHKEEVLETADKELGEAKKEIKRKLSEMQDLEETMAKLQLELNLCHKEKERLSDELLVKSDLETVVHQLEQEKQRLSKKVESFVVTERELTLEVERMRLEHGIKRRDRSPSRLDTFLKGIEEERDYYKKELERLQHIIQRRSCSTNYGAREKNSIFRTPEKGDYNSEIHQITRERDELQRMLERFEKYMEDIQSNVKLLTAERDKLSVLYNEAQEELSALRKESTQTTAAHNIVSLMEKEKELALSDLRRIMAEKEALREKLEHIEEMSLFGKSELEKTIEHLTCVNHQSFKHVKTVNTTQALQKLASGYSLSTPAQGKIVSSPVRQLTFLSQPPNELNLKMTSQDEEAHVMKKTIGVIDKEKDFLQETVDEKTEKIADLQENLANKEKTVAQMKLMISECESAVNQLKETLVNRDREINSLRRQLDAAHKELDEVGRSREIAFKENRRLQDDLATIARENQEISLELEAAVQEKEEMKSRVHKYITEVSRWESLMAAKEKENQDLLDRFQMLHNRAEDWEVKAHQAEGESSSVRLELLSIDTERRHLRERVELLEKEIQEHINAHHAYESQISSMAKAMSRLEEELRHQEDEKATVLNDLSSLRELCIKLDSGKDIMTQQLNSKNLEFERVVVELENVKSESDLLKKQLSNERHTVKNLESLLATNRDKEFHSHLTSHEKDTEIQLLKEKLTLSESKLTSQSRENTMLRAKVAQLQTDYDALKRQISTERYERIMVFNEFLCGFLEEQNSNEIFEVLVAENHEHGHKFYLCQLLFKSVNMLKSLV
;
A
#
# COMPACT_ATOMS: atom_id res chain seq x y z
N MET A 1 60.94 -109.25 -83.25
CA MET A 1 59.85 -108.39 -82.72
C MET A 1 60.35 -107.75 -81.44
N THR A 2 60.16 -106.44 -81.22
CA THR A 2 60.45 -105.82 -79.92
C THR A 2 59.24 -105.94 -78.99
N THR A 3 59.51 -106.37 -77.76
CA THR A 3 58.58 -106.55 -76.66
C THR A 3 57.96 -105.22 -76.21
N ALA A 4 56.81 -105.27 -75.55
CA ALA A 4 56.17 -104.08 -75.00
C ALA A 4 57.03 -103.36 -73.94
N VAL A 5 57.88 -104.13 -73.23
CA VAL A 5 58.79 -103.61 -72.20
C VAL A 5 59.87 -102.73 -72.82
N GLU A 6 60.48 -103.13 -73.94
CA GLU A 6 61.49 -102.31 -74.64
C GLU A 6 60.92 -100.98 -75.14
N ARG A 7 59.65 -100.95 -75.57
CA ARG A 7 59.00 -99.70 -76.01
C ARG A 7 58.75 -98.74 -74.85
N LYS A 8 58.30 -99.28 -73.69
CA LYS A 8 58.23 -98.51 -72.44
C LYS A 8 59.61 -98.00 -72.03
N TYR A 9 60.63 -98.86 -72.05
CA TYR A 9 62.01 -98.52 -71.71
C TYR A 9 62.52 -97.34 -72.53
N ILE A 10 62.39 -97.39 -73.86
CA ILE A 10 62.83 -96.32 -74.77
C ILE A 10 62.04 -95.02 -74.53
N ASN A 11 60.75 -95.09 -74.23
CA ASN A 11 59.91 -93.91 -73.97
C ASN A 11 60.29 -93.22 -72.64
N ILE A 12 60.30 -93.97 -71.54
CA ILE A 12 60.68 -93.49 -70.20
C ILE A 12 62.12 -92.97 -70.23
N ARG A 13 63.03 -93.68 -70.91
CA ARG A 13 64.41 -93.23 -71.09
C ARG A 13 64.51 -91.89 -71.81
N LYS A 14 63.79 -91.70 -72.92
CA LYS A 14 63.75 -90.40 -73.63
C LYS A 14 63.23 -89.27 -72.75
N ARG A 15 62.20 -89.52 -71.93
CA ARG A 15 61.66 -88.52 -70.98
C ARG A 15 62.66 -88.18 -69.85
N LEU A 16 63.43 -89.16 -69.38
CA LEU A 16 64.52 -88.96 -68.42
C LEU A 16 65.70 -88.19 -69.02
N ASP A 17 66.14 -88.54 -70.24
CA ASP A 17 67.20 -87.82 -70.97
C ASP A 17 66.80 -86.36 -71.24
N GLN A 18 65.53 -86.09 -71.53
CA GLN A 18 64.96 -84.74 -71.69
C GLN A 18 64.99 -83.93 -70.38
N LEU A 19 64.88 -84.57 -69.22
CA LEU A 19 65.09 -83.94 -67.91
C LEU A 19 66.56 -84.03 -67.42
N GLY A 20 67.49 -84.51 -68.25
CA GLY A 20 68.93 -84.58 -67.94
C GLY A 20 69.39 -85.79 -67.14
N TYR A 21 68.50 -86.72 -66.76
CA TYR A 21 68.83 -87.93 -65.99
C TYR A 21 69.46 -89.01 -66.87
N ARG A 22 70.79 -88.90 -67.09
CA ARG A 22 71.51 -89.73 -68.07
C ARG A 22 72.04 -91.08 -67.54
N GLN A 23 71.94 -91.36 -66.24
CA GLN A 23 72.43 -92.59 -65.60
C GLN A 23 71.81 -93.86 -66.19
N THR A 24 72.55 -94.98 -66.26
CA THR A 24 72.06 -96.23 -66.86
C THR A 24 70.89 -96.84 -66.09
N LEU A 25 69.80 -97.18 -66.78
CA LEU A 25 68.60 -97.80 -66.22
C LEU A 25 68.58 -99.30 -66.56
N THR A 26 68.32 -100.17 -65.59
CA THR A 26 68.05 -101.60 -65.83
C THR A 26 66.57 -101.82 -66.13
N VAL A 27 66.25 -102.89 -66.88
CA VAL A 27 64.88 -103.19 -67.30
C VAL A 27 63.97 -103.53 -66.11
N GLU A 28 64.52 -104.13 -65.05
CA GLU A 28 63.80 -104.50 -63.83
C GLU A 28 63.29 -103.27 -63.04
N CYS A 29 64.08 -102.19 -62.99
CA CYS A 29 63.70 -100.96 -62.30
C CYS A 29 62.66 -100.11 -63.07
N LEU A 30 62.36 -100.46 -64.32
CA LEU A 30 61.54 -99.66 -65.22
C LEU A 30 60.14 -99.32 -64.67
N PRO A 31 59.35 -100.24 -64.07
CA PRO A 31 57.99 -99.93 -63.62
C PRO A 31 57.95 -98.98 -62.42
N LEU A 32 58.98 -99.04 -61.56
CA LEU A 32 59.13 -98.13 -60.42
C LEU A 32 59.50 -96.73 -60.92
N VAL A 33 60.42 -96.63 -61.87
CA VAL A 33 60.82 -95.35 -62.47
C VAL A 33 59.70 -94.74 -63.33
N GLU A 34 58.88 -95.56 -64.00
CA GLU A 34 57.66 -95.10 -64.69
C GLU A 34 56.69 -94.42 -63.72
N LYS A 35 56.44 -95.04 -62.55
CA LYS A 35 55.60 -94.44 -61.49
C LYS A 35 56.23 -93.18 -60.91
N LEU A 36 57.45 -93.25 -60.39
CA LEU A 36 58.12 -92.10 -59.75
C LEU A 36 58.24 -90.89 -60.68
N PHE A 37 58.43 -91.11 -61.99
CA PHE A 37 58.41 -90.03 -62.97
C PHE A 37 57.00 -89.46 -63.17
N SER A 38 55.96 -90.30 -63.21
CA SER A 38 54.56 -89.87 -63.29
C SER A 38 54.15 -89.08 -62.05
N ASP A 39 54.54 -89.55 -60.85
CA ASP A 39 54.25 -88.91 -59.57
C ASP A 39 55.00 -87.58 -59.45
N LEU A 40 56.24 -87.49 -59.94
CA LEU A 40 57.02 -86.25 -60.00
C LEU A 40 56.42 -85.23 -60.97
N VAL A 41 55.96 -85.66 -62.16
CA VAL A 41 55.25 -84.78 -63.09
C VAL A 41 53.94 -84.29 -62.47
N HIS A 42 53.12 -85.19 -61.92
CA HIS A 42 51.85 -84.84 -61.29
C HIS A 42 52.01 -83.88 -60.11
N THR A 43 53.00 -84.11 -59.24
CA THR A 43 53.29 -83.19 -58.12
C THR A 43 53.85 -81.85 -58.58
N THR A 44 54.67 -81.82 -59.64
CA THR A 44 55.17 -80.56 -60.23
C THR A 44 54.05 -79.75 -60.89
N GLU A 45 53.13 -80.41 -61.60
CA GLU A 45 51.95 -79.79 -62.19
C GLU A 45 50.94 -79.33 -61.12
N SER A 46 50.73 -80.13 -60.07
CA SER A 46 49.91 -79.76 -58.90
C SER A 46 50.48 -78.54 -58.17
N LEU A 47 51.80 -78.48 -57.97
CA LEU A 47 52.49 -77.33 -57.38
C LEU A 47 52.38 -76.08 -58.27
N ARG A 48 52.47 -76.26 -59.60
CA ARG A 48 52.25 -75.17 -60.57
C ARG A 48 50.80 -74.66 -60.54
N GLN A 49 49.81 -75.55 -60.47
CA GLN A 49 48.40 -75.19 -60.34
C GLN A 49 48.12 -74.49 -59.00
N SER A 50 48.66 -75.01 -57.89
CA SER A 50 48.58 -74.40 -56.56
C SER A 50 49.16 -72.98 -56.56
N LYS A 51 50.36 -72.76 -57.09
CA LYS A 51 50.96 -71.41 -57.23
C LYS A 51 50.16 -70.47 -58.14
N LEU A 52 49.52 -71.00 -59.19
CA LEU A 52 48.58 -70.21 -60.01
C LEU A 52 47.29 -69.87 -59.24
N SER A 53 46.86 -70.71 -58.30
CA SER A 53 45.72 -70.46 -57.43
C SER A 53 46.05 -69.45 -56.32
N THR A 54 47.26 -69.49 -55.72
CA THR A 54 47.67 -68.48 -54.72
C THR A 54 47.83 -67.11 -55.36
N VAL A 55 48.49 -67.01 -56.53
CA VAL A 55 48.63 -65.73 -57.25
C VAL A 55 47.29 -65.18 -57.75
N LYS A 56 46.27 -66.03 -57.95
CA LYS A 56 44.89 -65.57 -58.15
C LYS A 56 44.27 -65.06 -56.86
N ALA A 57 44.31 -65.84 -55.78
CA ALA A 57 43.77 -65.45 -54.48
C ALA A 57 44.42 -64.18 -53.91
N GLU A 58 45.72 -63.97 -54.13
CA GLU A 58 46.45 -62.73 -53.79
C GLU A 58 45.90 -61.52 -54.56
N LYS A 59 45.63 -61.67 -55.86
CA LYS A 59 45.03 -60.60 -56.69
C LYS A 59 43.56 -60.35 -56.35
N GLU A 60 42.81 -61.41 -56.06
CA GLU A 60 41.43 -61.32 -55.61
C GLU A 60 41.36 -60.64 -54.23
N SER A 61 42.25 -60.98 -53.30
CA SER A 61 42.39 -60.30 -52.00
C SER A 61 42.77 -58.83 -52.15
N ALA A 62 43.74 -58.49 -53.00
CA ALA A 62 44.11 -57.09 -53.25
C ALA A 62 42.96 -56.30 -53.91
N ASN A 63 42.15 -56.95 -54.74
CA ASN A 63 40.95 -56.37 -55.32
C ASN A 63 39.82 -56.19 -54.29
N PHE A 64 39.66 -57.14 -53.35
CA PHE A 64 38.75 -56.98 -52.21
C PHE A 64 39.19 -55.85 -51.29
N ASP A 65 40.48 -55.73 -50.95
CA ASP A 65 40.98 -54.59 -50.17
C ASP A 65 40.74 -53.26 -50.89
N PHE A 66 41.00 -53.17 -52.20
CA PHE A 66 40.70 -51.97 -52.98
C PHE A 66 39.20 -51.61 -53.00
N VAL A 67 38.31 -52.60 -53.03
CA VAL A 67 36.85 -52.41 -52.95
C VAL A 67 36.39 -52.08 -51.52
N LEU A 68 37.09 -52.56 -50.49
CA LEU A 68 36.79 -52.31 -49.08
C LEU A 68 37.34 -50.97 -48.57
N GLU A 69 38.45 -50.47 -49.12
CA GLU A 69 39.11 -49.23 -48.65
C GLU A 69 38.16 -48.01 -48.58
N PRO A 70 37.27 -47.75 -49.55
CA PRO A 70 36.26 -46.70 -49.44
C PRO A 70 35.32 -46.88 -48.25
N TYR A 71 34.91 -48.12 -47.95
CA TYR A 71 34.05 -48.42 -46.80
C TYR A 71 34.82 -48.32 -45.47
N LYS A 72 36.11 -48.67 -45.42
CA LYS A 72 36.97 -48.44 -44.25
C LYS A 72 37.10 -46.94 -43.96
N LEU A 73 37.36 -46.13 -45.01
CA LEU A 73 37.46 -44.67 -44.92
C LEU A 73 36.14 -44.02 -44.49
N GLU A 74 35.02 -44.47 -45.06
CA GLU A 74 33.69 -43.95 -44.72
C GLU A 74 33.28 -44.35 -43.29
N ASN A 75 33.55 -45.58 -42.86
CA ASN A 75 33.31 -45.99 -41.48
C ASN A 75 34.20 -45.19 -40.50
N ALA A 76 35.44 -44.85 -40.88
CA ALA A 76 36.31 -43.94 -40.12
C ALA A 76 35.91 -42.45 -40.21
N ARG A 77 35.04 -42.07 -41.16
CA ARG A 77 34.37 -40.75 -41.19
C ARG A 77 33.16 -40.76 -40.25
N LEU A 78 32.24 -41.70 -40.45
CA LEU A 78 31.05 -41.89 -39.62
C LEU A 78 31.40 -42.10 -38.13
N SER A 79 32.47 -42.82 -37.81
CA SER A 79 32.94 -42.97 -36.42
C SER A 79 33.41 -41.66 -35.80
N ARG A 80 33.95 -40.72 -36.58
CA ARG A 80 34.32 -39.38 -36.09
C ARG A 80 33.10 -38.49 -35.93
N GLU A 81 32.23 -38.46 -36.95
CA GLU A 81 30.98 -37.69 -36.92
C GLU A 81 30.06 -38.15 -35.78
N ASN A 82 29.99 -39.45 -35.50
CA ASN A 82 29.24 -40.00 -34.36
C ASN A 82 29.87 -39.59 -33.02
N ASN A 83 31.20 -39.64 -32.88
CA ASN A 83 31.90 -39.16 -31.68
C ASN A 83 31.74 -37.63 -31.48
N GLU A 84 31.72 -36.85 -32.56
CA GLU A 84 31.45 -35.40 -32.51
C GLU A 84 29.99 -35.13 -32.11
N LEU A 85 29.02 -35.86 -32.67
CA LEU A 85 27.61 -35.80 -32.28
C LEU A 85 27.37 -36.23 -30.82
N TYR A 86 28.07 -37.25 -30.31
CA TYR A 86 28.06 -37.59 -28.89
C TYR A 86 28.59 -36.45 -28.01
N LEU A 87 29.67 -35.79 -28.44
CA LEU A 87 30.24 -34.66 -27.72
C LEU A 87 29.33 -33.42 -27.77
N GLU A 88 28.63 -33.19 -28.88
CA GLU A 88 27.59 -32.16 -28.99
C GLU A 88 26.37 -32.48 -28.12
N LEU A 89 25.86 -33.72 -28.15
CA LEU A 89 24.77 -34.17 -27.28
C LEU A 89 25.12 -34.05 -25.80
N MET A 90 26.38 -34.32 -25.42
CA MET A 90 26.85 -34.13 -24.05
C MET A 90 26.86 -32.64 -23.66
N LYS A 91 27.39 -31.75 -24.51
CA LYS A 91 27.34 -30.29 -24.29
C LYS A 91 25.89 -29.76 -24.26
N LEU A 92 25.01 -30.28 -25.11
CA LEU A 92 23.60 -29.89 -25.15
C LEU A 92 22.88 -30.33 -23.88
N ARG A 93 23.20 -31.53 -23.36
CA ARG A 93 22.72 -32.00 -22.05
C ARG A 93 23.26 -31.14 -20.91
N GLU A 94 24.54 -30.81 -20.90
CA GLU A 94 25.15 -29.94 -19.88
C GLU A 94 24.51 -28.54 -19.89
N HIS A 95 24.29 -27.95 -21.07
CA HIS A 95 23.60 -26.67 -21.21
C HIS A 95 22.11 -26.76 -20.82
N SER A 96 21.44 -27.88 -21.12
CA SER A 96 20.07 -28.18 -20.66
C SER A 96 20.01 -28.27 -19.12
N ASP A 97 20.88 -29.08 -18.51
CA ASP A 97 20.94 -29.27 -17.06
C ASP A 97 21.33 -27.98 -16.32
N GLN A 98 22.19 -27.15 -16.93
CA GLN A 98 22.54 -25.84 -16.43
C GLN A 98 21.36 -24.87 -16.51
N HIS A 99 20.66 -24.80 -17.65
CA HIS A 99 19.46 -23.99 -17.79
C HIS A 99 18.33 -24.47 -16.86
N VAL A 100 18.19 -25.78 -16.63
CA VAL A 100 17.24 -26.35 -15.65
C VAL A 100 17.64 -26.00 -14.20
N LYS A 101 18.93 -25.89 -13.87
CA LYS A 101 19.36 -25.35 -12.56
C LYS A 101 19.02 -23.87 -12.43
N GLU A 102 19.26 -23.08 -13.46
CA GLU A 102 18.96 -21.64 -13.51
C GLU A 102 17.46 -21.35 -13.44
N LEU A 103 16.62 -22.15 -14.12
CA LEU A 103 15.17 -22.11 -13.99
C LEU A 103 14.73 -22.52 -12.57
N LYS A 104 15.38 -23.51 -11.94
CA LYS A 104 15.09 -23.92 -10.55
C LYS A 104 15.51 -22.87 -9.52
N THR A 105 16.60 -22.13 -9.73
CA THR A 105 16.96 -21.00 -8.84
C THR A 105 16.04 -19.79 -9.08
N SER A 106 15.73 -19.48 -10.34
CA SER A 106 14.73 -18.46 -10.72
C SER A 106 13.38 -18.74 -10.07
N LEU A 107 12.88 -19.98 -10.14
CA LEU A 107 11.62 -20.41 -9.56
C LEU A 107 11.62 -20.29 -8.02
N LYS A 108 12.70 -20.69 -7.35
CA LYS A 108 12.85 -20.50 -5.89
C LYS A 108 12.88 -19.02 -5.50
N LYS A 109 13.48 -18.16 -6.34
CA LYS A 109 13.53 -16.72 -6.13
C LYS A 109 12.15 -16.08 -6.32
N CYS A 110 11.48 -16.36 -7.43
CA CYS A 110 10.09 -15.91 -7.67
C CYS A 110 9.13 -16.43 -6.58
N ALA A 111 9.35 -17.62 -6.01
CA ALA A 111 8.57 -18.12 -4.89
C ALA A 111 8.77 -17.28 -3.61
N ARG A 112 10.02 -16.96 -3.25
CA ARG A 112 10.32 -16.03 -2.14
C ARG A 112 9.70 -14.66 -2.38
N GLU A 113 9.94 -14.05 -3.54
CA GLU A 113 9.38 -12.76 -3.93
C GLU A 113 7.84 -12.79 -3.89
N THR A 114 7.21 -13.92 -4.24
CA THR A 114 5.76 -14.12 -4.11
C THR A 114 5.30 -14.20 -2.66
N ASP A 115 6.08 -14.80 -1.75
CA ASP A 115 5.79 -14.88 -0.32
C ASP A 115 6.04 -13.54 0.39
N ASP A 116 7.07 -12.79 0.00
CA ASP A 116 7.33 -11.41 0.43
C ASP A 116 6.20 -10.47 -0.03
N LEU A 117 5.73 -10.62 -1.27
CA LEU A 117 4.58 -9.88 -1.80
C LEU A 117 3.26 -10.30 -1.12
N LYS A 118 3.08 -11.57 -0.74
CA LYS A 118 1.94 -11.99 0.12
C LYS A 118 2.03 -11.32 1.49
N PHE A 119 3.20 -11.30 2.12
CA PHE A 119 3.40 -10.65 3.42
C PHE A 119 3.11 -9.14 3.36
N LEU A 120 3.65 -8.45 2.35
CA LEU A 120 3.40 -7.03 2.12
C LEU A 120 1.92 -6.75 1.81
N ASN A 121 1.26 -7.59 1.00
CA ASN A 121 -0.16 -7.50 0.72
C ASN A 121 -1.01 -7.76 1.98
N ASN A 122 -0.68 -8.76 2.80
CA ASN A 122 -1.31 -8.98 4.10
C ASN A 122 -1.13 -7.75 5.03
N GLN A 123 0.04 -7.11 5.02
CA GLN A 123 0.28 -5.88 5.77
C GLN A 123 -0.60 -4.71 5.26
N TYR A 124 -0.73 -4.52 3.94
CA TYR A 124 -1.64 -3.51 3.36
C TYR A 124 -3.11 -3.83 3.62
N VAL A 125 -3.53 -5.08 3.50
CA VAL A 125 -4.88 -5.56 3.84
C VAL A 125 -5.16 -5.36 5.32
N HIS A 126 -4.20 -5.55 6.22
CA HIS A 126 -4.38 -5.23 7.63
C HIS A 126 -4.42 -3.71 7.87
N LYS A 127 -3.64 -2.90 7.14
CA LYS A 127 -3.71 -1.43 7.18
C LYS A 127 -5.08 -0.91 6.72
N LEU A 128 -5.65 -1.51 5.68
CA LEU A 128 -7.03 -1.26 5.24
C LEU A 128 -8.05 -1.69 6.32
N LYS A 129 -7.99 -2.93 6.83
CA LYS A 129 -8.85 -3.43 7.93
C LYS A 129 -8.79 -2.55 9.19
N LEU A 130 -7.68 -1.84 9.44
CA LEU A 130 -7.54 -0.86 10.53
C LEU A 130 -8.23 0.47 10.21
N LEU A 131 -7.99 1.04 9.03
CA LEU A 131 -8.66 2.27 8.58
C LEU A 131 -10.17 2.07 8.43
N GLU A 132 -10.62 0.89 8.02
CA GLU A 132 -12.03 0.47 8.02
C GLU A 132 -12.59 0.40 9.44
N LYS A 133 -11.87 -0.19 10.41
CA LYS A 133 -12.29 -0.22 11.82
C LYS A 133 -12.33 1.18 12.42
N GLU A 134 -11.36 2.03 12.12
CA GLU A 134 -11.32 3.41 12.61
C GLU A 134 -12.42 4.26 11.97
N SER A 135 -12.66 4.10 10.67
CA SER A 135 -13.79 4.70 9.95
C SER A 135 -15.14 4.22 10.50
N LYS A 136 -15.28 2.92 10.78
CA LYS A 136 -16.48 2.34 11.41
C LYS A 136 -16.67 2.84 12.84
N ALA A 137 -15.61 2.95 13.64
CA ALA A 137 -15.67 3.54 14.97
C ALA A 137 -16.01 5.04 14.94
N LYS A 138 -15.50 5.79 13.95
CA LYS A 138 -15.89 7.19 13.70
C LYS A 138 -17.36 7.28 13.27
N ASN A 139 -17.84 6.41 12.39
CA ASN A 139 -19.25 6.34 11.98
C ASN A 139 -20.17 5.94 13.14
N GLU A 140 -19.78 4.98 13.98
CA GLU A 140 -20.49 4.61 15.20
C GLU A 140 -20.46 5.75 16.23
N ARG A 141 -19.37 6.52 16.32
CA ARG A 141 -19.30 7.71 17.18
C ARG A 141 -20.19 8.84 16.65
N ILE A 142 -20.22 9.07 15.34
CA ILE A 142 -21.15 10.00 14.67
C ILE A 142 -22.59 9.55 14.91
N GLN A 143 -22.89 8.26 14.78
CA GLN A 143 -24.21 7.71 15.04
C GLN A 143 -24.61 7.84 16.52
N GLN A 144 -23.70 7.56 17.47
CA GLN A 144 -23.91 7.81 18.91
C GLN A 144 -24.11 9.30 19.23
N LEU A 145 -23.42 10.21 18.55
CA LEU A 145 -23.59 11.66 18.73
C LEU A 145 -24.92 12.14 18.14
N GLN A 146 -25.36 11.58 17.02
CA GLN A 146 -26.70 11.78 16.46
C GLN A 146 -27.78 11.21 17.40
N GLU A 147 -27.60 10.00 17.93
CA GLU A 147 -28.54 9.35 18.85
C GLU A 147 -28.60 10.05 20.21
N LYS A 148 -27.51 10.65 20.69
CA LYS A 148 -27.54 11.55 21.85
C LYS A 148 -28.22 12.89 21.56
N ASN A 149 -28.05 13.44 20.35
CA ASN A 149 -28.85 14.60 19.89
C ASN A 149 -30.36 14.28 19.89
N LEU A 150 -30.75 13.07 19.48
CA LEU A 150 -32.14 12.60 19.49
C LEU A 150 -32.75 12.45 20.91
N HIS A 151 -31.96 12.63 21.98
CA HIS A 151 -32.41 12.53 23.38
C HIS A 151 -32.37 13.86 24.15
N ALA A 152 -32.27 15.01 23.47
CA ALA A 152 -32.33 16.33 24.08
C ALA A 152 -33.75 16.68 24.63
N VAL A 153 -34.09 16.16 25.81
CA VAL A 153 -35.37 16.43 26.49
C VAL A 153 -35.33 17.80 27.17
N VAL A 154 -35.67 18.85 26.42
CA VAL A 154 -35.93 20.18 26.97
C VAL A 154 -37.20 20.14 27.84
N GLN A 155 -37.04 20.14 29.16
CA GLN A 155 -38.17 20.31 30.08
C GLN A 155 -38.51 21.80 30.22
N THR A 156 -39.61 22.22 29.60
CA THR A 156 -40.25 23.51 29.92
C THR A 156 -41.27 23.35 31.06
N PRO A 157 -41.48 24.37 31.92
CA PRO A 157 -42.47 24.33 33.00
C PRO A 157 -43.93 24.37 32.49
N GLY A 158 -44.40 23.27 31.91
CA GLY A 158 -45.74 23.15 31.34
C GLY A 158 -46.03 21.73 30.84
N GLY A 159 -46.52 20.87 31.73
CA GLY A 159 -46.60 19.42 31.50
C GLY A 159 -47.46 18.98 30.31
N LYS A 160 -46.85 18.78 29.14
CA LYS A 160 -47.39 18.02 27.99
C LYS A 160 -46.26 17.49 27.11
N LYS A 161 -45.91 16.20 27.27
CA LYS A 161 -44.95 15.52 26.39
C LYS A 161 -45.52 15.42 24.96
N ARG A 162 -44.78 15.86 23.95
CA ARG A 162 -44.99 15.51 22.54
C ARG A 162 -43.71 14.88 21.99
N SER A 163 -43.84 13.73 21.33
CA SER A 163 -42.75 13.12 20.58
C SER A 163 -42.65 13.79 19.21
N ILE A 164 -41.44 14.11 18.75
CA ILE A 164 -41.16 14.59 17.40
C ILE A 164 -40.51 13.44 16.62
N ALA A 165 -41.14 13.02 15.53
CA ALA A 165 -40.66 11.90 14.74
C ALA A 165 -39.54 12.35 13.77
N PHE A 166 -38.29 12.02 14.08
CA PHE A 166 -37.15 12.31 13.22
C PHE A 166 -37.12 11.39 11.99
N ARG A 167 -37.37 11.96 10.81
CA ARG A 167 -37.33 11.28 9.52
C ARG A 167 -35.94 11.39 8.91
N ARG A 168 -35.09 10.36 9.04
CA ARG A 168 -33.78 10.31 8.35
C ARG A 168 -34.00 10.32 6.83
N GLN A 169 -33.58 11.39 6.16
CA GLN A 169 -33.51 11.47 4.71
C GLN A 169 -32.33 10.62 4.23
N ARG A 170 -32.59 9.65 3.31
CA ARG A 170 -31.51 8.95 2.60
C ARG A 170 -31.12 9.78 1.38
N MET A 171 -29.81 9.89 1.15
CA MET A 171 -29.25 10.45 -0.07
C MET A 171 -28.69 9.27 -0.89
N GLN A 172 -29.11 9.16 -2.16
CA GLN A 172 -28.40 8.35 -3.14
C GLN A 172 -27.35 9.24 -3.81
N ILE A 173 -26.18 8.67 -4.10
CA ILE A 173 -25.11 9.34 -4.83
C ILE A 173 -24.85 8.46 -6.05
N ASP A 174 -25.50 8.81 -7.14
CA ASP A 174 -25.19 8.30 -8.47
C ASP A 174 -24.28 9.34 -9.17
N GLU A 175 -23.27 8.85 -9.91
CA GLU A 175 -22.25 9.62 -10.64
C GLU A 175 -21.10 10.27 -9.80
N PRO A 176 -19.81 10.09 -10.18
CA PRO A 176 -18.66 10.70 -9.50
C PRO A 176 -18.32 12.10 -10.05
N VAL A 177 -17.89 13.01 -9.15
CA VAL A 177 -17.60 14.42 -9.47
C VAL A 177 -16.26 14.56 -10.23
N PRO A 178 -16.15 15.44 -11.26
CA PRO A 178 -14.89 15.72 -11.96
C PRO A 178 -13.82 16.40 -11.06
N PRO A 179 -12.52 16.31 -11.41
CA PRO A 179 -11.45 16.93 -10.62
C PRO A 179 -11.50 18.46 -10.68
N SER A 180 -11.28 19.12 -9.54
CA SER A 180 -11.27 20.58 -9.44
C SER A 180 -9.89 21.16 -9.73
N GLU A 181 -9.79 22.04 -10.72
CA GLU A 181 -8.68 22.99 -10.82
C GLU A 181 -8.80 24.03 -9.71
N VAL A 182 -7.68 24.40 -9.07
CA VAL A 182 -7.67 25.36 -7.96
C VAL A 182 -7.31 26.75 -8.51
N SER A 183 -8.30 27.63 -8.57
CA SER A 183 -8.11 29.07 -8.84
C SER A 183 -8.67 29.89 -7.68
N SER A 184 -7.83 30.72 -7.08
CA SER A 184 -8.14 31.43 -5.85
C SER A 184 -8.55 32.89 -6.09
N TYR A 185 -9.80 33.25 -5.76
CA TYR A 185 -10.19 34.55 -5.17
C TYR A 185 -11.59 34.40 -4.53
N PRO A 186 -11.95 35.17 -3.49
CA PRO A 186 -13.14 34.91 -2.68
C PRO A 186 -14.40 35.59 -3.24
N VAL A 187 -15.54 34.92 -3.08
CA VAL A 187 -16.89 35.48 -3.27
C VAL A 187 -17.62 35.39 -1.93
N PRO A 188 -18.28 36.45 -1.43
CA PRO A 188 -19.05 36.39 -0.19
C PRO A 188 -20.26 35.46 -0.33
N GLN A 189 -20.48 34.58 0.66
CA GLN A 189 -21.73 33.82 0.78
C GLN A 189 -22.72 34.55 1.70
N PRO A 190 -24.03 34.46 1.45
CA PRO A 190 -25.08 35.02 2.33
C PRO A 190 -25.33 34.13 3.56
N ASP A 191 -25.92 34.71 4.60
CA ASP A 191 -26.13 34.06 5.90
C ASP A 191 -27.10 32.87 5.86
N ASP A 192 -26.64 31.70 6.33
CA ASP A 192 -27.45 30.48 6.52
C ASP A 192 -27.88 30.36 8.01
N PRO A 193 -29.18 30.28 8.36
CA PRO A 193 -29.66 30.44 9.75
C PRO A 193 -29.30 29.35 10.77
N TYR A 194 -28.35 28.46 10.48
CA TYR A 194 -27.92 27.40 11.41
C TYR A 194 -26.40 27.28 11.59
N ILE A 195 -25.65 28.37 11.37
CA ILE A 195 -24.33 28.52 12.00
C ILE A 195 -24.56 28.69 13.51
N ALA A 196 -24.54 27.59 14.25
CA ALA A 196 -24.33 27.63 15.69
C ALA A 196 -22.93 28.21 15.93
N ASP A 197 -22.87 29.47 16.39
CA ASP A 197 -21.63 30.23 16.45
C ASP A 197 -20.53 29.45 17.18
N LEU A 198 -19.38 29.28 16.53
CA LEU A 198 -18.25 28.58 17.13
C LEU A 198 -17.72 29.32 18.36
N LEU A 199 -17.94 30.64 18.46
CA LEU A 199 -17.74 31.40 19.70
C LEU A 199 -18.71 30.92 20.77
N GLN A 200 -20.03 30.83 20.50
CA GLN A 200 -20.99 30.38 21.51
C GLN A 200 -20.77 28.92 21.95
N VAL A 201 -20.31 28.04 21.04
CA VAL A 201 -19.91 26.67 21.41
C VAL A 201 -18.62 26.66 22.24
N ALA A 202 -17.64 27.53 21.91
CA ALA A 202 -16.43 27.70 22.70
C ALA A 202 -16.71 28.31 24.08
N ASP A 203 -17.57 29.34 24.17
CA ASP A 203 -17.97 30.02 25.41
C ASP A 203 -18.70 29.08 26.36
N ASN A 204 -19.61 28.24 25.84
CA ASN A 204 -20.23 27.18 26.62
C ASN A 204 -19.19 26.18 27.14
N ARG A 205 -18.20 25.78 26.31
CA ARG A 205 -17.12 24.88 26.74
C ARG A 205 -16.15 25.55 27.73
N ILE A 206 -15.94 26.86 27.61
CA ILE A 206 -15.17 27.68 28.56
C ILE A 206 -15.92 27.78 29.89
N GLN A 207 -17.25 27.93 29.89
CA GLN A 207 -18.05 27.87 31.12
C GLN A 207 -18.02 26.48 31.77
N GLU A 208 -18.11 25.39 31.01
CA GLU A 208 -17.92 24.03 31.54
C GLU A 208 -16.55 23.87 32.21
N LEU A 209 -15.47 24.28 31.52
CA LEU A 209 -14.11 24.21 32.06
C LEU A 209 -13.91 25.15 33.26
N GLN A 210 -14.54 26.32 33.29
CA GLN A 210 -14.55 27.22 34.45
C GLN A 210 -15.29 26.59 35.64
N GLN A 211 -16.39 25.87 35.42
CA GLN A 211 -17.08 25.13 36.49
C GLN A 211 -16.27 23.93 36.98
N GLU A 212 -15.59 23.18 36.10
CA GLU A 212 -14.66 22.12 36.51
C GLU A 212 -13.49 22.70 37.33
N VAL A 213 -12.89 23.82 36.90
CA VAL A 213 -11.87 24.54 37.67
C VAL A 213 -12.41 25.02 39.02
N HIS A 214 -13.64 25.53 39.09
CA HIS A 214 -14.22 26.00 40.35
C HIS A 214 -14.51 24.86 41.32
N GLN A 215 -15.01 23.70 40.84
CA GLN A 215 -15.16 22.50 41.67
C GLN A 215 -13.81 21.92 42.12
N LEU A 216 -12.75 22.05 41.31
CA LEU A 216 -11.40 21.69 41.71
C LEU A 216 -10.81 22.68 42.73
N GLN A 217 -11.14 23.97 42.63
CA GLN A 217 -10.80 24.99 43.63
C GLN A 217 -11.54 24.76 44.96
N GLU A 218 -12.83 24.39 44.95
CA GLU A 218 -13.54 23.99 46.17
C GLU A 218 -12.92 22.75 46.82
N LYS A 219 -12.59 21.71 46.02
CA LYS A 219 -11.90 20.51 46.52
C LYS A 219 -10.52 20.84 47.07
N LEU A 220 -9.78 21.74 46.43
CA LEU A 220 -8.50 22.23 46.94
C LEU A 220 -8.67 22.97 48.27
N ALA A 221 -9.62 23.90 48.37
CA ALA A 221 -9.90 24.66 49.59
C ALA A 221 -10.39 23.77 50.75
N VAL A 222 -11.18 22.73 50.47
CA VAL A 222 -11.56 21.71 51.46
C VAL A 222 -10.34 20.94 51.93
N MET A 223 -9.46 20.52 51.01
CA MET A 223 -8.22 19.81 51.34
C MET A 223 -7.22 20.68 52.12
N GLU A 224 -7.07 21.95 51.74
CA GLU A 224 -6.28 22.97 52.46
C GLU A 224 -6.87 23.29 53.84
N SER A 225 -8.20 23.29 54.00
CA SER A 225 -8.85 23.40 55.31
C SER A 225 -8.53 22.19 56.21
N GLY A 226 -8.50 20.98 55.65
CA GLY A 226 -8.05 19.78 56.34
C GLY A 226 -6.59 19.86 56.77
N VAL A 227 -5.70 20.32 55.88
CA VAL A 227 -4.29 20.59 56.22
C VAL A 227 -4.16 21.71 57.26
N SER A 228 -5.02 22.72 57.23
CA SER A 228 -5.09 23.79 58.24
C SER A 228 -5.51 23.25 59.61
N ASP A 229 -6.48 22.34 59.67
CA ASP A 229 -6.94 21.73 60.91
C ASP A 229 -5.93 20.70 61.46
N TYR A 230 -5.26 19.93 60.61
CA TYR A 230 -4.07 19.16 61.01
C TYR A 230 -2.94 20.07 61.51
N SER A 231 -2.71 21.23 60.88
CA SER A 231 -1.72 22.21 61.35
C SER A 231 -2.12 22.83 62.70
N LYS A 232 -3.41 23.08 62.94
CA LYS A 232 -3.94 23.49 64.26
C LYS A 232 -3.76 22.38 65.30
N GLN A 233 -4.03 21.10 64.96
CA GLN A 233 -3.75 19.97 65.86
C GLN A 233 -2.25 19.88 66.18
N CYS A 234 -1.36 20.00 65.19
CA CYS A 234 0.09 20.06 65.42
C CYS A 234 0.48 21.26 66.31
N ARG A 235 -0.10 22.45 66.11
CA ARG A 235 0.12 23.60 67.00
C ARG A 235 -0.40 23.37 68.43
N ILE A 236 -1.54 22.71 68.60
CA ILE A 236 -2.09 22.35 69.92
C ILE A 236 -1.19 21.31 70.61
N ILE A 237 -0.70 20.30 69.88
CA ILE A 237 0.25 19.31 70.38
C ILE A 237 1.57 19.98 70.78
N ILE A 238 2.12 20.86 69.93
CA ILE A 238 3.35 21.62 70.22
C ILE A 238 3.16 22.56 71.42
N MET A 239 2.04 23.29 71.51
CA MET A 239 1.70 24.12 72.68
C MET A 239 1.55 23.29 73.96
N SER A 240 0.94 22.10 73.86
CA SER A 240 0.85 21.16 74.99
C SER A 240 2.22 20.65 75.42
N PHE A 241 3.10 20.34 74.46
CA PHE A 241 4.47 19.92 74.73
C PHE A 241 5.30 21.05 75.36
N ILE A 242 5.11 22.29 74.92
CA ILE A 242 5.71 23.49 75.53
C ILE A 242 5.19 23.71 76.96
N LEU A 243 3.89 23.56 77.23
CA LEU A 243 3.35 23.64 78.59
C LEU A 243 3.91 22.54 79.51
N ILE A 244 4.05 21.31 78.99
CA ILE A 244 4.64 20.18 79.72
C ILE A 244 6.13 20.45 80.01
N LEU A 245 6.88 21.02 79.06
CA LEU A 245 8.27 21.43 79.26
C LEU A 245 8.40 22.61 80.26
N GLN A 246 7.45 23.55 80.26
CA GLN A 246 7.39 24.67 81.21
C GLN A 246 6.92 24.28 82.62
N THR A 247 6.37 23.07 82.80
CA THR A 247 5.95 22.54 84.12
C THR A 247 6.92 21.49 84.70
N SER A 248 8.01 21.17 83.99
CA SER A 248 9.08 20.29 84.49
C SER A 248 10.05 21.05 85.42
N PRO A 249 10.36 20.55 86.64
CA PRO A 249 11.01 21.34 87.69
C PRO A 249 12.55 21.46 87.58
N THR A 250 13.18 21.18 86.44
CA THR A 250 14.65 21.05 86.32
C THR A 250 15.38 22.19 85.61
N THR A 251 14.71 23.15 84.97
CA THR A 251 15.35 24.25 84.21
C THR A 251 15.25 25.64 84.86
N ARG A 252 14.73 25.74 86.09
CA ARG A 252 14.59 27.03 86.82
C ARG A 252 15.91 27.61 87.37
N SER A 253 17.04 26.94 87.15
CA SER A 253 18.33 27.22 87.83
C SER A 253 19.35 28.05 87.02
N HIS A 254 19.06 28.44 85.77
CA HIS A 254 20.00 29.20 84.91
C HIS A 254 19.50 30.56 84.41
N ALA A 255 18.34 31.02 84.89
CA ALA A 255 17.80 32.36 84.61
C ALA A 255 18.00 33.38 85.75
N HIS A 256 18.76 33.02 86.81
CA HIS A 256 19.00 33.88 87.99
C HIS A 256 20.46 34.35 88.16
N TYR A 257 21.37 34.00 87.24
CA TYR A 257 22.82 34.23 87.40
C TYR A 257 23.43 35.30 86.47
N ILE A 258 22.62 35.94 85.61
CA ILE A 258 23.04 37.04 84.73
C ILE A 258 22.15 38.28 84.93
N GLN A 259 21.75 38.54 86.19
CA GLN A 259 20.98 39.74 86.57
C GLN A 259 21.38 40.28 87.96
N SER A 260 22.63 40.04 88.36
CA SER A 260 23.13 40.21 89.74
C SER A 260 24.35 41.14 89.87
N TYR A 261 24.74 41.87 88.80
CA TYR A 261 25.98 42.68 88.80
C TYR A 261 25.87 44.13 88.26
N GLN A 262 24.70 44.62 87.87
CA GLN A 262 24.51 46.01 87.37
C GLN A 262 23.24 46.70 87.89
N ALA A 263 22.98 46.64 89.21
CA ALA A 263 21.80 47.29 89.81
C ALA A 263 21.97 47.75 91.28
N ILE A 264 23.15 48.27 91.68
CA ILE A 264 23.35 48.87 93.01
C ILE A 264 24.01 50.25 92.91
N SER A 265 23.26 51.25 92.43
CA SER A 265 23.63 52.67 92.52
C SER A 265 22.44 53.63 92.34
N ALA A 266 21.45 53.53 93.23
CA ALA A 266 20.36 54.52 93.38
C ALA A 266 19.94 54.52 94.87
N VAL A 267 20.57 55.30 95.76
CA VAL A 267 20.55 56.78 95.95
C VAL A 267 19.51 57.20 96.99
N SER A 268 20.00 57.88 98.04
CA SER A 268 19.24 58.48 99.18
C SER A 268 18.53 57.48 100.11
N ASN A 269 18.39 57.73 101.43
CA ASN A 269 18.28 59.04 102.07
C ASN A 269 18.70 59.04 103.58
N ILE A 270 18.76 60.24 104.18
CA ILE A 270 18.97 60.57 105.63
C ILE A 270 20.39 60.40 106.20
N PRO A 271 21.11 61.52 106.40
CA PRO A 271 22.30 61.62 107.26
C PRO A 271 22.05 62.50 108.51
N TYR A 272 21.94 61.91 109.70
CA TYR A 272 22.07 62.63 110.99
C TYR A 272 22.63 61.70 112.09
N SER A 273 23.19 62.31 113.16
CA SER A 273 23.74 61.62 114.35
C SER A 273 25.00 60.77 114.16
N CYS A 274 26.06 61.33 113.55
CA CYS A 274 27.39 60.72 113.51
C CYS A 274 28.47 61.46 114.35
N TYR A 275 28.07 62.32 115.30
CA TYR A 275 28.99 63.20 116.06
C TYR A 275 28.76 63.24 117.59
N PHE A 276 27.98 62.32 118.15
CA PHE A 276 27.79 62.20 119.62
C PHE A 276 27.81 60.75 120.14
N LEU A 277 27.85 59.76 119.24
CA LEU A 277 27.82 58.33 119.57
C LEU A 277 29.18 57.63 119.46
N ILE A 278 30.23 58.37 119.07
CA ILE A 278 31.60 57.85 118.91
C ILE A 278 32.36 57.95 120.25
N GLU A 279 32.38 59.12 120.92
CA GLU A 279 33.00 59.27 122.25
C GLU A 279 32.36 58.37 123.34
N LEU A 280 31.08 58.04 123.20
CA LEU A 280 30.37 57.08 124.05
C LEU A 280 30.66 55.62 123.69
N ARG A 281 31.10 55.34 122.45
CA ARG A 281 31.56 54.01 122.04
C ARG A 281 32.98 53.74 122.50
N GLU A 282 33.89 54.70 122.37
CA GLU A 282 35.30 54.50 122.68
C GLU A 282 35.53 54.21 124.18
N ARG A 283 34.79 54.89 125.07
CA ARG A 283 34.79 54.56 126.51
C ARG A 283 34.23 53.17 126.85
N GLU A 284 33.24 52.68 126.11
CA GLU A 284 32.70 51.33 126.33
C GLU A 284 33.60 50.25 125.69
N ILE A 285 34.34 50.56 124.61
CA ILE A 285 35.36 49.69 124.02
C ILE A 285 36.53 49.49 125.00
N GLU A 286 37.00 50.55 125.65
CA GLU A 286 38.07 50.48 126.66
C GLU A 286 37.64 49.60 127.86
N ARG A 287 36.38 49.71 128.28
CA ARG A 287 35.77 48.83 129.30
C ARG A 287 35.63 47.37 128.84
N LEU A 288 35.22 47.13 127.59
CA LEU A 288 35.03 45.79 127.04
C LEU A 288 36.37 45.07 126.78
N SER A 289 37.45 45.81 126.53
CA SER A 289 38.79 45.25 126.32
C SER A 289 39.33 44.57 127.58
N VAL A 290 39.03 45.12 128.77
CA VAL A 290 39.38 44.53 130.07
C VAL A 290 38.51 43.30 130.40
N ALA A 291 37.37 43.11 129.72
CA ALA A 291 36.47 41.97 129.94
C ALA A 291 36.75 40.76 129.02
N LEU A 292 37.76 40.83 128.14
CA LEU A 292 38.04 39.82 127.10
C LEU A 292 39.39 39.09 127.27
N ASP A 293 39.99 39.15 128.46
CA ASP A 293 41.26 38.48 128.81
C ASP A 293 41.13 36.95 129.01
N GLY A 294 40.40 36.31 128.09
CA GLY A 294 40.12 34.87 128.02
C GLY A 294 39.98 34.36 126.58
N GLY A 295 40.45 35.13 125.59
CA GLY A 295 40.43 34.77 124.17
C GLY A 295 41.47 33.71 123.78
N ARG A 296 41.21 32.98 122.70
CA ARG A 296 42.20 32.05 122.10
C ARG A 296 43.35 32.82 121.45
N SER A 297 44.56 32.26 121.48
CA SER A 297 45.74 32.84 120.83
C SER A 297 45.50 33.19 119.35
N PRO A 298 45.98 34.35 118.86
CA PRO A 298 45.82 34.77 117.47
C PRO A 298 46.45 33.78 116.46
N ASP A 299 47.47 33.01 116.84
CA ASP A 299 48.06 31.98 115.96
C ASP A 299 47.05 30.87 115.62
N VAL A 300 46.20 30.51 116.59
CA VAL A 300 45.15 29.50 116.39
C VAL A 300 44.06 30.04 115.47
N LEU A 301 43.67 31.31 115.63
CA LEU A 301 42.70 31.97 114.75
C LEU A 301 43.25 32.20 113.34
N SER A 302 44.55 32.49 113.22
CA SER A 302 45.28 32.58 111.95
C SER A 302 45.33 31.22 111.23
N LEU A 303 45.65 30.14 111.94
CA LEU A 303 45.60 28.77 111.42
C LEU A 303 44.19 28.33 111.05
N GLU A 304 43.17 28.64 111.86
CA GLU A 304 41.77 28.30 111.57
C GLU A 304 41.25 29.09 110.36
N SER A 305 41.62 30.37 110.22
CA SER A 305 41.33 31.18 109.04
C SER A 305 42.01 30.62 107.78
N ARG A 306 43.31 30.32 107.86
CA ARG A 306 44.08 29.75 106.74
C ARG A 306 43.60 28.36 106.34
N ASN A 307 43.19 27.53 107.30
CA ASN A 307 42.58 26.24 107.02
C ASN A 307 41.22 26.42 106.33
N LYS A 308 40.36 27.34 106.78
CA LYS A 308 39.09 27.67 106.10
C LYS A 308 39.28 28.26 104.70
N THR A 309 40.37 28.98 104.41
CA THR A 309 40.71 29.37 103.02
C THR A 309 41.22 28.20 102.20
N ASN A 310 42.01 27.30 102.79
CA ASN A 310 42.51 26.10 102.11
C ASN A 310 41.38 25.10 101.82
N GLU A 311 40.43 24.90 102.74
CA GLU A 311 39.22 24.09 102.54
C GLU A 311 38.36 24.65 101.41
N LYS A 312 38.17 25.99 101.35
CA LYS A 312 37.46 26.64 100.23
C LYS A 312 38.20 26.48 98.90
N LEU A 313 39.54 26.56 98.90
CA LEU A 313 40.36 26.34 97.71
C LEU A 313 40.29 24.87 97.25
N ILE A 314 40.37 23.91 98.16
CA ILE A 314 40.23 22.47 97.88
C ILE A 314 38.81 22.17 97.36
N ALA A 315 37.76 22.75 97.95
CA ALA A 315 36.40 22.60 97.45
C ALA A 315 36.25 23.18 96.03
N HIS A 316 36.83 24.35 95.75
CA HIS A 316 36.82 24.96 94.42
C HIS A 316 37.61 24.13 93.39
N LEU A 317 38.79 23.62 93.76
CA LEU A 317 39.61 22.74 92.93
C LEU A 317 38.92 21.40 92.66
N ASN A 318 38.23 20.81 93.66
CA ASN A 318 37.45 19.60 93.47
C ASN A 318 36.29 19.83 92.48
N ILE A 319 35.53 20.93 92.65
CA ILE A 319 34.49 21.33 91.69
C ILE A 319 35.08 21.52 90.28
N GLN A 320 36.26 22.12 90.15
CA GLN A 320 36.94 22.29 88.86
C GLN A 320 37.40 20.94 88.27
N VAL A 321 37.89 20.01 89.10
CA VAL A 321 38.24 18.64 88.72
C VAL A 321 37.00 17.86 88.27
N ASP A 322 35.87 18.00 88.97
CA ASP A 322 34.60 17.35 88.58
C ASP A 322 34.09 17.89 87.24
N PHE A 323 34.15 19.20 87.01
CA PHE A 323 33.83 19.80 85.71
C PHE A 323 34.78 19.31 84.59
N LEU A 324 36.08 19.19 84.86
CA LEU A 324 37.05 18.68 83.88
C LEU A 324 36.87 17.17 83.61
N GLN A 325 36.55 16.37 84.63
CA GLN A 325 36.21 14.96 84.46
C GLN A 325 34.91 14.77 83.67
N GLN A 326 33.90 15.62 83.91
CA GLN A 326 32.65 15.56 83.15
C GLN A 326 32.88 15.98 81.68
N ALA A 327 33.60 17.09 81.45
CA ALA A 327 33.97 17.52 80.10
C ALA A 327 34.78 16.44 79.35
N ASN A 328 35.72 15.76 80.02
CA ASN A 328 36.46 14.64 79.42
C ASN A 328 35.54 13.45 79.09
N LYS A 329 34.60 13.06 79.98
CA LYS A 329 33.62 12.00 79.69
C LYS A 329 32.71 12.34 78.51
N ASP A 330 32.30 13.59 78.39
CA ASP A 330 31.46 14.06 77.29
C ASP A 330 32.26 14.12 75.97
N LEU A 331 33.55 14.49 76.01
CA LEU A 331 34.46 14.39 74.86
C LEU A 331 34.73 12.92 74.48
N GLU A 332 34.98 12.02 75.43
CA GLU A 332 35.14 10.57 75.20
C GLU A 332 33.87 9.92 74.63
N LYS A 333 32.68 10.40 75.03
CA LYS A 333 31.41 10.01 74.44
C LYS A 333 31.30 10.53 73.01
N ARG A 334 31.65 11.80 72.76
CA ARG A 334 31.59 12.41 71.44
C ARG A 334 32.59 11.79 70.45
N ILE A 335 33.77 11.39 70.91
CA ILE A 335 34.77 10.66 70.11
C ILE A 335 34.24 9.27 69.73
N ARG A 336 33.52 8.57 70.62
CA ARG A 336 32.88 7.28 70.29
C ARG A 336 31.75 7.45 69.28
N GLU A 337 30.85 8.42 69.47
CA GLU A 337 29.82 8.77 68.49
C GLU A 337 30.41 9.09 67.11
N LEU A 338 31.54 9.80 67.06
CA LEU A 338 32.27 10.12 65.83
C LEU A 338 33.01 8.92 65.22
N MET A 339 33.41 7.93 66.02
CA MET A 339 34.00 6.69 65.52
C MET A 339 32.94 5.72 64.97
N GLU A 340 31.80 5.58 65.65
CA GLU A 340 30.66 4.78 65.19
C GLU A 340 30.09 5.35 63.88
N THR A 341 29.87 6.66 63.80
CA THR A 341 29.40 7.31 62.55
C THR A 341 30.45 7.30 61.44
N LYS A 342 31.75 7.32 61.76
CA LYS A 342 32.80 7.07 60.77
C LYS A 342 32.73 5.63 60.24
N GLU A 343 32.56 4.64 61.12
CA GLU A 343 32.51 3.23 60.74
C GLU A 343 31.31 2.94 59.82
N THR A 344 30.11 3.43 60.16
CA THR A 344 28.92 3.30 59.29
C THR A 344 29.16 3.96 57.93
N VAL A 345 29.67 5.20 57.89
CA VAL A 345 29.99 5.89 56.62
C VAL A 345 31.04 5.14 55.82
N THR A 346 32.08 4.56 56.43
CA THR A 346 33.03 3.72 55.68
C THR A 346 32.40 2.44 55.13
N SER A 347 31.45 1.84 55.85
CA SER A 347 30.70 0.67 55.33
C SER A 347 29.79 1.04 54.15
N GLU A 348 29.15 2.21 54.20
CA GLU A 348 28.34 2.76 53.10
C GLU A 348 29.20 3.08 51.87
N VAL A 349 30.36 3.70 52.05
CA VAL A 349 31.32 3.96 50.95
C VAL A 349 31.81 2.67 50.31
N VAL A 350 32.11 1.62 51.08
CA VAL A 350 32.48 0.30 50.52
C VAL A 350 31.30 -0.34 49.78
N ASN A 351 30.08 -0.28 50.32
CA ASN A 351 28.89 -0.81 49.66
C ASN A 351 28.56 -0.07 48.36
N LEU A 352 28.72 1.26 48.32
CA LEU A 352 28.57 2.08 47.13
C LEU A 352 29.69 1.80 46.10
N SER A 353 30.94 1.63 46.54
CA SER A 353 32.06 1.23 45.67
C SER A 353 31.78 -0.12 45.00
N ASN A 354 31.37 -1.13 45.77
CA ASN A 354 31.03 -2.46 45.27
C ASN A 354 29.80 -2.44 44.33
N LYS A 355 28.87 -1.49 44.52
CA LYS A 355 27.72 -1.31 43.61
C LYS A 355 28.14 -0.60 42.31
N ASN A 356 29.01 0.40 42.40
CA ASN A 356 29.56 1.09 41.23
C ASN A 356 30.43 0.14 40.39
N GLU A 357 31.21 -0.74 41.00
CA GLU A 357 32.00 -1.75 40.28
C GLU A 357 31.11 -2.69 39.47
N LYS A 358 29.99 -3.15 40.04
CA LYS A 358 28.98 -3.95 39.32
C LYS A 358 28.32 -3.17 38.18
N LEU A 359 27.92 -1.92 38.42
CA LEU A 359 27.36 -1.07 37.36
C LEU A 359 28.38 -0.83 36.22
N CYS A 360 29.67 -0.72 36.52
CA CYS A 360 30.72 -0.68 35.50
C CYS A 360 30.83 -2.02 34.72
N GLN A 361 30.71 -3.16 35.39
CA GLN A 361 30.70 -4.48 34.73
C GLN A 361 29.47 -4.61 33.81
N GLU A 362 28.28 -4.32 34.32
CA GLU A 362 27.01 -4.29 33.57
C GLU A 362 27.09 -3.35 32.34
N LEU A 363 27.69 -2.16 32.49
CA LEU A 363 27.95 -1.25 31.37
C LEU A 363 28.91 -1.85 30.33
N THR A 364 30.00 -2.51 30.74
CA THR A 364 30.92 -3.17 29.79
C THR A 364 30.30 -4.38 29.08
N GLU A 365 29.31 -5.05 29.68
CA GLU A 365 28.52 -6.09 29.02
C GLU A 365 27.55 -5.48 28.00
N ILE A 366 26.89 -4.37 28.34
CA ILE A 366 26.03 -3.60 27.41
C ILE A 366 26.85 -3.08 26.21
N ASP A 367 28.05 -2.53 26.41
CA ASP A 367 28.93 -2.09 25.32
C ASP A 367 29.35 -3.25 24.40
N GLN A 368 29.62 -4.43 24.96
CA GLN A 368 29.94 -5.63 24.18
C GLN A 368 28.74 -6.11 23.35
N LEU A 369 27.54 -6.13 23.93
CA LEU A 369 26.30 -6.47 23.24
C LEU A 369 25.96 -5.46 22.14
N ALA A 370 26.16 -4.16 22.40
CA ALA A 370 25.98 -3.10 21.40
C ALA A 370 26.92 -3.30 20.19
N GLN A 371 28.21 -3.56 20.43
CA GLN A 371 29.16 -3.86 19.35
C GLN A 371 28.86 -5.17 18.61
N GLN A 372 28.31 -6.19 19.28
CA GLN A 372 27.87 -7.42 18.59
C GLN A 372 26.66 -7.15 17.70
N LEU A 373 25.67 -6.41 18.19
CA LEU A 373 24.48 -6.03 17.44
C LEU A 373 24.82 -5.11 16.25
N GLU A 374 25.80 -4.22 16.40
CA GLU A 374 26.29 -3.38 15.30
C GLU A 374 26.99 -4.21 14.21
N ARG A 375 27.85 -5.18 14.56
CA ARG A 375 28.46 -6.11 13.58
C ARG A 375 27.41 -6.96 12.87
N HIS A 376 26.45 -7.55 13.59
CA HIS A 376 25.36 -8.31 12.98
C HIS A 376 24.50 -7.44 12.04
N LYS A 377 24.28 -6.16 12.38
CA LYS A 377 23.61 -5.18 11.53
C LYS A 377 24.41 -4.90 10.25
N GLU A 378 25.73 -4.77 10.33
CA GLU A 378 26.59 -4.62 9.14
C GLU A 378 26.58 -5.87 8.25
N GLU A 379 26.65 -7.08 8.82
CA GLU A 379 26.55 -8.35 8.10
C GLU A 379 25.18 -8.53 7.41
N VAL A 380 24.09 -8.17 8.09
CA VAL A 380 22.72 -8.20 7.53
C VAL A 380 22.55 -7.16 6.42
N LEU A 381 23.14 -5.97 6.54
CA LEU A 381 23.13 -4.97 5.47
C LEU A 381 23.95 -5.42 4.26
N GLU A 382 25.15 -5.99 4.47
CA GLU A 382 25.99 -6.45 3.36
C GLU A 382 25.37 -7.65 2.62
N THR A 383 24.63 -8.52 3.31
CA THR A 383 23.85 -9.59 2.67
C THR A 383 22.63 -9.05 1.93
N ALA A 384 21.88 -8.11 2.51
CA ALA A 384 20.75 -7.45 1.83
C ALA A 384 21.19 -6.70 0.55
N ASP A 385 22.30 -5.97 0.58
CA ASP A 385 22.83 -5.27 -0.61
C ASP A 385 23.30 -6.25 -1.70
N LYS A 386 23.84 -7.42 -1.33
CA LYS A 386 24.17 -8.51 -2.27
C LYS A 386 22.89 -9.08 -2.91
N GLU A 387 21.88 -9.41 -2.11
CA GLU A 387 20.61 -9.93 -2.61
C GLU A 387 19.85 -8.92 -3.48
N LEU A 388 19.84 -7.63 -3.11
CA LEU A 388 19.32 -6.53 -3.93
C LEU A 388 20.11 -6.38 -5.24
N GLY A 389 21.43 -6.53 -5.20
CA GLY A 389 22.30 -6.56 -6.38
C GLY A 389 21.94 -7.71 -7.34
N GLU A 390 21.60 -8.87 -6.82
CA GLU A 390 21.16 -10.03 -7.60
C GLU A 390 19.70 -9.93 -8.07
N ALA A 391 18.80 -9.34 -7.28
CA ALA A 391 17.44 -8.97 -7.73
C ALA A 391 17.51 -8.00 -8.91
N LYS A 392 18.35 -6.97 -8.82
CA LYS A 392 18.52 -5.97 -9.88
C LYS A 392 19.15 -6.53 -11.17
N LYS A 393 19.99 -7.58 -11.07
CA LYS A 393 20.48 -8.34 -12.24
C LYS A 393 19.38 -9.21 -12.85
N GLU A 394 18.64 -9.94 -12.02
CA GLU A 394 17.56 -10.84 -12.48
C GLU A 394 16.41 -10.07 -13.14
N ILE A 395 15.98 -8.94 -12.56
CA ILE A 395 14.97 -8.05 -13.16
C ILE A 395 15.43 -7.58 -14.55
N LYS A 396 16.71 -7.24 -14.74
CA LYS A 396 17.23 -6.90 -16.08
C LYS A 396 17.18 -8.07 -17.06
N ARG A 397 17.51 -9.29 -16.61
CA ARG A 397 17.39 -10.49 -17.44
C ARG A 397 15.94 -10.75 -17.85
N LYS A 398 15.00 -10.65 -16.91
CA LYS A 398 13.56 -10.83 -17.15
C LYS A 398 12.97 -9.77 -18.06
N LEU A 399 13.44 -8.52 -17.98
CA LEU A 399 13.06 -7.47 -18.94
C LEU A 399 13.55 -7.77 -20.37
N SER A 400 14.75 -8.35 -20.53
CA SER A 400 15.23 -8.81 -21.85
C SER A 400 14.38 -9.98 -22.37
N GLU A 401 14.19 -11.03 -21.55
CA GLU A 401 13.36 -12.18 -21.93
C GLU A 401 11.93 -11.77 -22.28
N MET A 402 11.37 -10.76 -21.61
CA MET A 402 10.06 -10.20 -21.93
C MET A 402 10.05 -9.48 -23.28
N GLN A 403 11.09 -8.73 -23.63
CA GLN A 403 11.22 -8.09 -24.95
C GLN A 403 11.41 -9.13 -26.08
N ASP A 404 12.18 -10.19 -25.84
CA ASP A 404 12.35 -11.30 -26.78
C ASP A 404 11.01 -12.06 -27.00
N LEU A 405 10.22 -12.21 -25.94
CA LEU A 405 8.86 -12.79 -26.00
C LEU A 405 7.84 -11.86 -26.68
N GLU A 406 7.92 -10.54 -26.47
CA GLU A 406 7.11 -9.54 -27.18
C GLU A 406 7.41 -9.55 -28.69
N GLU A 407 8.69 -9.63 -29.09
CA GLU A 407 9.08 -9.69 -30.50
C GLU A 407 8.65 -11.01 -31.16
N THR A 408 8.75 -12.15 -30.45
CA THR A 408 8.26 -13.44 -30.97
C THR A 408 6.74 -13.52 -31.01
N MET A 409 6.02 -12.94 -30.04
CA MET A 409 4.56 -12.77 -30.12
C MET A 409 4.15 -11.92 -31.32
N ALA A 410 4.86 -10.82 -31.60
CA ALA A 410 4.58 -9.97 -32.77
C ALA A 410 4.80 -10.72 -34.09
N LYS A 411 5.85 -11.54 -34.20
CA LYS A 411 6.09 -12.43 -35.36
C LYS A 411 4.98 -13.46 -35.53
N LEU A 412 4.62 -14.18 -34.47
CA LEU A 412 3.54 -15.17 -34.49
C LEU A 412 2.18 -14.54 -34.82
N GLN A 413 1.90 -13.31 -34.36
CA GLN A 413 0.72 -12.56 -34.76
C GLN A 413 0.75 -12.17 -36.25
N LEU A 414 1.91 -11.81 -36.82
CA LEU A 414 2.05 -11.54 -38.25
C LEU A 414 1.80 -12.80 -39.07
N GLU A 415 2.38 -13.93 -38.69
CA GLU A 415 2.17 -15.25 -39.33
C GLU A 415 0.72 -15.71 -39.22
N LEU A 416 0.08 -15.56 -38.06
CA LEU A 416 -1.34 -15.87 -37.86
C LEU A 416 -2.25 -15.01 -38.77
N ASN A 417 -1.92 -13.73 -38.95
CA ASN A 417 -2.63 -12.82 -39.85
C ASN A 417 -2.42 -13.17 -41.33
N LEU A 418 -1.25 -13.67 -41.72
CA LEU A 418 -1.00 -14.18 -43.07
C LEU A 418 -1.79 -15.47 -43.32
N CYS A 419 -1.76 -16.41 -42.38
CA CYS A 419 -2.53 -17.65 -42.43
C CYS A 419 -4.05 -17.41 -42.50
N HIS A 420 -4.58 -16.41 -41.80
CA HIS A 420 -6.00 -16.02 -41.93
C HIS A 420 -6.33 -15.49 -43.34
N LYS A 421 -5.49 -14.63 -43.92
CA LYS A 421 -5.70 -14.13 -45.30
C LYS A 421 -5.59 -15.23 -46.34
N GLU A 422 -4.69 -16.20 -46.14
CA GLU A 422 -4.57 -17.36 -47.02
C GLU A 422 -5.77 -18.30 -46.90
N LYS A 423 -6.30 -18.49 -45.68
CA LYS A 423 -7.55 -19.21 -45.43
C LYS A 423 -8.76 -18.53 -46.08
N GLU A 424 -8.88 -17.20 -46.00
CA GLU A 424 -9.93 -16.44 -46.70
C GLU A 424 -9.81 -16.64 -48.22
N ARG A 425 -8.61 -16.46 -48.79
CA ARG A 425 -8.32 -16.68 -50.21
C ARG A 425 -8.68 -18.10 -50.69
N LEU A 426 -8.37 -19.13 -49.88
CA LEU A 426 -8.72 -20.52 -50.16
C LEU A 426 -10.23 -20.80 -50.00
N SER A 427 -10.92 -20.08 -49.12
CA SER A 427 -12.38 -20.16 -48.98
C SER A 427 -13.09 -19.58 -50.20
N ASP A 428 -12.58 -18.48 -50.76
CA ASP A 428 -13.09 -17.88 -52.00
C ASP A 428 -12.83 -18.79 -53.22
N GLU A 429 -11.64 -19.41 -53.31
CA GLU A 429 -11.34 -20.42 -54.34
C GLU A 429 -12.24 -21.66 -54.22
N LEU A 430 -12.60 -22.08 -52.99
CA LEU A 430 -13.52 -23.19 -52.75
C LEU A 430 -14.96 -22.84 -53.17
N LEU A 431 -15.38 -21.58 -53.01
CA LEU A 431 -16.70 -21.10 -53.47
C LEU A 431 -16.81 -21.23 -54.99
N VAL A 432 -15.82 -20.73 -55.73
CA VAL A 432 -15.74 -20.85 -57.20
C VAL A 432 -15.71 -22.32 -57.66
N LYS A 433 -15.10 -23.21 -56.87
CA LYS A 433 -15.12 -24.66 -57.15
C LYS A 433 -16.54 -25.26 -57.06
N SER A 434 -17.42 -24.74 -56.21
CA SER A 434 -18.81 -25.22 -56.11
C SER A 434 -19.67 -24.79 -57.31
N ASP A 435 -19.41 -23.61 -57.89
CA ASP A 435 -20.02 -23.18 -59.15
C ASP A 435 -19.54 -24.08 -60.31
N LEU A 436 -18.25 -24.43 -60.34
CA LEU A 436 -17.70 -25.36 -61.33
C LEU A 436 -18.27 -26.77 -61.20
N GLU A 437 -18.46 -27.29 -59.98
CA GLU A 437 -19.14 -28.58 -59.75
C GLU A 437 -20.60 -28.55 -60.24
N THR A 438 -21.28 -27.42 -60.08
CA THR A 438 -22.64 -27.21 -60.62
C THR A 438 -22.64 -27.21 -62.15
N VAL A 439 -21.68 -26.55 -62.80
CA VAL A 439 -21.51 -26.57 -64.27
C VAL A 439 -21.14 -27.96 -64.78
N VAL A 440 -20.25 -28.69 -64.08
CA VAL A 440 -19.91 -30.09 -64.41
C VAL A 440 -21.16 -30.96 -64.35
N HIS A 441 -22.01 -30.81 -63.33
CA HIS A 441 -23.23 -31.61 -63.22
C HIS A 441 -24.24 -31.32 -64.36
N GLN A 442 -24.34 -30.07 -64.82
CA GLN A 442 -25.13 -29.71 -66.01
C GLN A 442 -24.55 -30.32 -67.30
N LEU A 443 -23.23 -30.28 -67.48
CA LEU A 443 -22.54 -30.92 -68.60
C LEU A 443 -22.69 -32.44 -68.57
N GLU A 444 -22.68 -33.07 -67.40
CA GLU A 444 -22.91 -34.51 -67.22
C GLU A 444 -24.33 -34.92 -67.65
N GLN A 445 -25.35 -34.09 -67.35
CA GLN A 445 -26.73 -34.31 -67.77
C GLN A 445 -26.91 -34.15 -69.29
N GLU A 446 -26.36 -33.11 -69.91
CA GLU A 446 -26.39 -32.97 -71.39
C GLU A 446 -25.55 -34.04 -72.08
N LYS A 447 -24.43 -34.48 -71.51
CA LYS A 447 -23.66 -35.65 -71.97
C LYS A 447 -24.48 -36.94 -71.95
N GLN A 448 -25.24 -37.21 -70.88
CA GLN A 448 -26.16 -38.36 -70.84
C GLN A 448 -27.30 -38.23 -71.87
N ARG A 449 -27.84 -37.02 -72.05
CA ARG A 449 -28.88 -36.73 -73.05
C ARG A 449 -28.37 -36.96 -74.48
N LEU A 450 -27.15 -36.52 -74.77
CA LEU A 450 -26.48 -36.73 -76.05
C LEU A 450 -26.13 -38.21 -76.27
N SER A 451 -25.66 -38.94 -75.24
CA SER A 451 -25.40 -40.39 -75.33
C SER A 451 -26.66 -41.16 -75.73
N LYS A 452 -27.78 -40.93 -75.04
CA LYS A 452 -29.09 -41.54 -75.38
C LYS A 452 -29.54 -41.20 -76.79
N LYS A 453 -29.22 -39.99 -77.28
CA LYS A 453 -29.50 -39.58 -78.67
C LYS A 453 -28.60 -40.30 -79.68
N VAL A 454 -27.31 -40.46 -79.39
CA VAL A 454 -26.37 -41.26 -80.20
C VAL A 454 -26.78 -42.73 -80.22
N GLU A 455 -27.16 -43.32 -79.08
CA GLU A 455 -27.71 -44.68 -78.99
C GLU A 455 -28.96 -44.83 -79.88
N SER A 456 -29.89 -43.86 -79.86
CA SER A 456 -31.04 -43.87 -80.75
C SER A 456 -30.65 -43.78 -82.23
N PHE A 457 -29.62 -43.00 -82.59
CA PHE A 457 -29.12 -42.94 -83.95
C PHE A 457 -28.45 -44.24 -84.38
N VAL A 458 -27.68 -44.91 -83.51
CA VAL A 458 -27.06 -46.23 -83.79
C VAL A 458 -28.12 -47.31 -83.98
N VAL A 459 -29.28 -47.23 -83.30
CA VAL A 459 -30.43 -48.11 -83.59
C VAL A 459 -30.98 -47.84 -84.99
N THR A 460 -31.27 -46.57 -85.35
CA THR A 460 -31.76 -46.24 -86.70
C THR A 460 -30.73 -46.55 -87.80
N GLU A 461 -29.43 -46.43 -87.52
CA GLU A 461 -28.35 -46.82 -88.44
C GLU A 461 -28.36 -48.32 -88.67
N ARG A 462 -28.53 -49.14 -87.62
CA ARG A 462 -28.66 -50.60 -87.76
C ARG A 462 -29.91 -50.99 -88.54
N GLU A 463 -31.04 -50.34 -88.30
CA GLU A 463 -32.28 -50.56 -89.07
C GLU A 463 -32.09 -50.21 -90.56
N LEU A 464 -31.47 -49.06 -90.86
CA LEU A 464 -31.12 -48.67 -92.23
C LEU A 464 -30.08 -49.61 -92.87
N THR A 465 -29.12 -50.12 -92.10
CA THR A 465 -28.12 -51.09 -92.59
C THR A 465 -28.79 -52.41 -92.94
N LEU A 466 -29.67 -52.92 -92.08
CA LEU A 466 -30.48 -54.12 -92.35
C LEU A 466 -31.41 -53.93 -93.55
N GLU A 467 -31.95 -52.72 -93.77
CA GLU A 467 -32.75 -52.42 -94.95
C GLU A 467 -31.90 -52.34 -96.23
N VAL A 468 -30.68 -51.81 -96.15
CA VAL A 468 -29.70 -51.84 -97.26
C VAL A 468 -29.25 -53.28 -97.57
N GLU A 469 -29.10 -54.15 -96.58
CA GLU A 469 -28.86 -55.58 -96.81
C GLU A 469 -30.08 -56.31 -97.37
N ARG A 470 -31.30 -55.97 -96.93
CA ARG A 470 -32.57 -56.47 -97.51
C ARG A 470 -32.66 -56.11 -99.00
N MET A 471 -32.44 -54.83 -99.34
CA MET A 471 -32.42 -54.36 -100.74
C MET A 471 -31.31 -55.04 -101.56
N ARG A 472 -30.11 -55.28 -101.00
CA ARG A 472 -29.03 -56.04 -101.64
C ARG A 472 -29.44 -57.49 -101.94
N LEU A 473 -30.19 -58.14 -101.04
CA LEU A 473 -30.65 -59.52 -101.20
C LEU A 473 -31.80 -59.65 -102.20
N GLU A 474 -32.77 -58.74 -102.19
CA GLU A 474 -33.94 -58.80 -103.09
C GLU A 474 -33.60 -58.42 -104.54
N HIS A 475 -32.63 -57.53 -104.77
CA HIS A 475 -32.30 -57.00 -106.11
C HIS A 475 -30.92 -57.41 -106.65
N GLY A 476 -30.24 -58.35 -106.00
CA GLY A 476 -28.89 -58.82 -106.34
C GLY A 476 -28.78 -59.71 -107.59
N ILE A 477 -28.91 -59.14 -108.79
CA ILE A 477 -28.75 -59.87 -110.06
C ILE A 477 -27.28 -60.27 -110.29
N LYS A 478 -27.05 -61.56 -110.58
CA LYS A 478 -25.74 -62.14 -110.92
C LYS A 478 -25.13 -61.53 -112.20
N ARG A 479 -23.88 -61.04 -112.15
CA ARG A 479 -22.78 -61.44 -113.05
C ARG A 479 -21.42 -60.84 -112.66
N ARG A 480 -20.39 -61.28 -113.40
CA ARG A 480 -18.95 -61.04 -113.21
C ARG A 480 -18.46 -59.76 -113.90
N ASP A 481 -17.31 -59.29 -113.44
CA ASP A 481 -16.27 -58.52 -114.14
C ASP A 481 -16.47 -57.02 -114.49
N ARG A 482 -15.61 -56.21 -113.85
CA ARG A 482 -15.08 -54.86 -114.20
C ARG A 482 -15.92 -53.60 -113.92
N SER A 483 -15.17 -52.60 -113.42
CA SER A 483 -15.50 -51.18 -113.13
C SER A 483 -16.10 -50.92 -111.74
N PRO A 484 -15.47 -50.07 -110.90
CA PRO A 484 -16.10 -49.57 -109.68
C PRO A 484 -17.36 -48.74 -110.01
N SER A 485 -18.37 -48.86 -109.18
CA SER A 485 -19.63 -48.13 -109.31
C SER A 485 -19.50 -46.67 -108.82
N ARG A 486 -20.54 -45.86 -109.08
CA ARG A 486 -20.66 -44.53 -108.43
C ARG A 486 -20.71 -44.64 -106.89
N LEU A 487 -21.15 -45.78 -106.34
CA LEU A 487 -21.15 -46.01 -104.89
C LEU A 487 -19.72 -46.22 -104.38
N ASP A 488 -18.88 -46.98 -105.08
CA ASP A 488 -17.46 -47.16 -104.73
C ASP A 488 -16.68 -45.85 -104.86
N THR A 489 -17.04 -45.01 -105.83
CA THR A 489 -16.46 -43.66 -105.99
C THR A 489 -16.86 -42.74 -104.83
N PHE A 490 -18.10 -42.83 -104.36
CA PHE A 490 -18.61 -42.06 -103.23
C PHE A 490 -18.01 -42.54 -101.90
N LEU A 491 -17.95 -43.86 -101.68
CA LEU A 491 -17.28 -44.47 -100.52
C LEU A 491 -15.81 -44.04 -100.46
N LYS A 492 -15.08 -44.10 -101.57
CA LYS A 492 -13.68 -43.63 -101.62
C LYS A 492 -13.53 -42.14 -101.30
N GLY A 493 -14.51 -41.30 -101.64
CA GLY A 493 -14.57 -39.90 -101.20
C GLY A 493 -14.73 -39.76 -99.68
N ILE A 494 -15.65 -40.52 -99.07
CA ILE A 494 -15.83 -40.57 -97.61
C ILE A 494 -14.56 -41.08 -96.90
N GLU A 495 -13.86 -42.05 -97.49
CA GLU A 495 -12.57 -42.54 -96.95
C GLU A 495 -11.45 -41.50 -97.07
N GLU A 496 -11.39 -40.74 -98.16
CA GLU A 496 -10.43 -39.66 -98.35
C GLU A 496 -10.68 -38.48 -97.42
N GLU A 497 -11.95 -38.14 -97.14
CA GLU A 497 -12.33 -37.15 -96.12
C GLU A 497 -11.96 -37.62 -94.71
N ARG A 498 -12.30 -38.87 -94.34
CA ARG A 498 -11.91 -39.49 -93.06
C ARG A 498 -10.39 -39.43 -92.84
N ASP A 499 -9.61 -39.80 -93.85
CA ASP A 499 -8.15 -39.86 -93.76
C ASP A 499 -7.51 -38.47 -93.84
N TYR A 500 -8.19 -37.48 -94.42
CA TYR A 500 -7.82 -36.06 -94.32
C TYR A 500 -8.00 -35.55 -92.89
N TYR A 501 -9.18 -35.69 -92.28
CA TYR A 501 -9.43 -35.24 -90.90
C TYR A 501 -8.54 -35.96 -89.89
N LYS A 502 -8.21 -37.24 -90.10
CA LYS A 502 -7.24 -37.95 -89.26
C LYS A 502 -5.84 -37.32 -89.33
N LYS A 503 -5.34 -37.01 -90.54
CA LYS A 503 -4.03 -36.34 -90.72
C LYS A 503 -4.01 -34.92 -90.16
N GLU A 504 -5.14 -34.21 -90.21
CA GLU A 504 -5.23 -32.87 -89.63
C GLU A 504 -5.29 -32.91 -88.09
N LEU A 505 -5.95 -33.92 -87.50
CA LEU A 505 -5.89 -34.19 -86.06
C LEU A 505 -4.45 -34.51 -85.61
N GLU A 506 -3.75 -35.39 -86.35
CA GLU A 506 -2.34 -35.73 -86.10
C GLU A 506 -1.43 -34.49 -86.20
N ARG A 507 -1.65 -33.61 -87.18
CA ARG A 507 -0.97 -32.30 -87.29
C ARG A 507 -1.25 -31.39 -86.10
N LEU A 508 -2.50 -31.26 -85.68
CA LEU A 508 -2.90 -30.40 -84.57
C LEU A 508 -2.28 -30.89 -83.24
N GLN A 509 -2.28 -32.21 -82.98
CA GLN A 509 -1.52 -32.79 -81.87
C GLN A 509 -0.02 -32.47 -81.96
N HIS A 510 0.57 -32.58 -83.16
CA HIS A 510 1.99 -32.32 -83.35
C HIS A 510 2.37 -30.84 -83.16
N ILE A 511 1.45 -29.90 -83.45
CA ILE A 511 1.59 -28.46 -83.17
C ILE A 511 1.47 -28.19 -81.66
N ILE A 512 0.54 -28.85 -80.97
CA ILE A 512 0.36 -28.73 -79.51
C ILE A 512 1.60 -29.24 -78.78
N GLN A 513 2.10 -30.44 -79.12
CA GLN A 513 3.32 -30.98 -78.52
C GLN A 513 4.57 -30.13 -78.79
N ARG A 514 4.66 -29.45 -79.95
CA ARG A 514 5.77 -28.53 -80.26
C ARG A 514 5.79 -27.23 -79.44
N ARG A 515 4.76 -26.93 -78.63
CA ARG A 515 4.77 -25.79 -77.70
C ARG A 515 5.28 -26.14 -76.29
N SER A 516 5.46 -27.42 -75.97
CA SER A 516 5.80 -27.88 -74.62
C SER A 516 7.23 -28.45 -74.52
N CYS A 517 8.25 -27.61 -74.82
CA CYS A 517 9.62 -27.69 -74.27
C CYS A 517 10.59 -26.70 -74.97
N SER A 518 10.99 -25.60 -74.29
CA SER A 518 12.40 -25.13 -74.20
C SER A 518 12.55 -23.75 -73.50
N THR A 519 13.15 -23.79 -72.30
CA THR A 519 14.29 -22.93 -71.85
C THR A 519 14.20 -21.38 -71.86
N ASN A 520 14.00 -20.82 -70.66
CA ASN A 520 14.74 -19.73 -69.98
C ASN A 520 15.35 -18.49 -70.71
N TYR A 521 15.18 -17.34 -70.04
CA TYR A 521 15.94 -16.07 -70.08
C TYR A 521 15.95 -15.17 -71.35
N GLY A 522 15.53 -13.90 -71.17
CA GLY A 522 16.50 -12.79 -71.40
C GLY A 522 16.27 -11.68 -72.44
N ALA A 523 15.22 -10.85 -72.28
CA ALA A 523 15.22 -9.38 -72.47
C ALA A 523 15.56 -8.66 -73.83
N ARG A 524 14.92 -7.47 -74.03
CA ARG A 524 15.24 -6.35 -74.97
C ARG A 524 15.02 -6.59 -76.48
N GLU A 525 14.65 -5.61 -77.32
CA GLU A 525 14.09 -4.24 -77.11
C GLU A 525 13.33 -3.72 -78.36
N LYS A 526 12.36 -2.81 -78.14
CA LYS A 526 11.88 -1.70 -79.01
C LYS A 526 11.25 -1.94 -80.41
N ASN A 527 10.00 -1.48 -80.51
CA ASN A 527 9.44 -0.45 -81.43
C ASN A 527 9.68 -0.57 -82.96
N SER A 528 8.70 -0.77 -83.86
CA SER A 528 7.38 -0.11 -84.13
C SER A 528 7.44 1.13 -85.04
N ILE A 529 6.60 1.17 -86.11
CA ILE A 529 5.71 2.31 -86.51
C ILE A 529 5.05 2.11 -87.92
N PHE A 530 3.70 2.07 -87.93
CA PHE A 530 2.77 2.41 -89.03
C PHE A 530 2.76 1.51 -90.30
N ARG A 531 1.63 1.37 -91.05
CA ARG A 531 0.32 2.07 -91.00
C ARG A 531 -0.88 1.14 -90.71
N THR A 532 -1.89 1.75 -90.10
CA THR A 532 -3.32 1.37 -89.97
C THR A 532 -4.12 1.79 -91.23
N PRO A 533 -5.45 1.57 -91.40
CA PRO A 533 -6.50 1.11 -90.45
C PRO A 533 -7.32 -0.12 -90.99
N GLU A 534 -8.42 -0.61 -90.40
CA GLU A 534 -9.29 -0.05 -89.35
C GLU A 534 -9.95 -1.11 -88.42
N LYS A 535 -9.70 -0.96 -87.11
CA LYS A 535 -10.53 -1.20 -85.90
C LYS A 535 -11.46 -2.41 -85.75
N GLY A 536 -11.28 -3.12 -84.64
CA GLY A 536 -12.22 -4.11 -84.08
C GLY A 536 -11.73 -4.75 -82.78
N ASP A 537 -11.38 -3.93 -81.78
CA ASP A 537 -11.01 -4.15 -80.34
C ASP A 537 -10.22 -5.40 -79.83
N TYR A 538 -9.93 -6.42 -80.63
CA TYR A 538 -9.28 -7.67 -80.16
C TYR A 538 -7.95 -7.48 -79.43
N ASN A 539 -7.23 -6.37 -79.65
CA ASN A 539 -5.98 -6.11 -78.92
C ASN A 539 -6.20 -5.83 -77.42
N SER A 540 -7.33 -5.24 -77.02
CA SER A 540 -7.63 -5.03 -75.59
C SER A 540 -7.87 -6.38 -74.91
N GLU A 541 -8.72 -7.20 -75.54
CA GLU A 541 -9.08 -8.56 -75.11
C GLU A 541 -7.86 -9.49 -75.10
N ILE A 542 -7.02 -9.47 -76.15
CA ILE A 542 -5.75 -10.22 -76.20
C ILE A 542 -4.78 -9.73 -75.12
N HIS A 543 -4.66 -8.42 -74.86
CA HIS A 543 -3.80 -7.93 -73.77
C HIS A 543 -4.38 -8.23 -72.38
N GLN A 544 -5.68 -8.44 -72.25
CA GLN A 544 -6.31 -8.90 -71.02
C GLN A 544 -6.08 -10.40 -70.83
N ILE A 545 -6.42 -11.25 -71.81
CA ILE A 545 -6.14 -12.70 -71.81
C ILE A 545 -4.64 -12.99 -71.63
N THR A 546 -3.75 -12.16 -72.20
CA THR A 546 -2.30 -12.24 -71.99
C THR A 546 -1.93 -11.98 -70.53
N ARG A 547 -2.51 -10.95 -69.89
CA ARG A 547 -2.28 -10.66 -68.47
C ARG A 547 -2.85 -11.75 -67.58
N GLU A 548 -4.09 -12.18 -67.83
CA GLU A 548 -4.76 -13.25 -67.09
C GLU A 548 -4.00 -14.58 -67.20
N ARG A 549 -3.51 -14.94 -68.40
CA ARG A 549 -2.57 -16.06 -68.60
C ARG A 549 -1.31 -15.87 -67.76
N ASP A 550 -0.68 -14.70 -67.80
CA ASP A 550 0.56 -14.45 -67.06
C ASP A 550 0.32 -14.38 -65.55
N GLU A 551 -0.89 -14.03 -65.09
CA GLU A 551 -1.36 -14.10 -63.69
C GLU A 551 -1.54 -15.57 -63.26
N LEU A 552 -2.26 -16.36 -64.06
CA LEU A 552 -2.48 -17.79 -63.84
C LEU A 552 -1.18 -18.58 -63.92
N GLN A 553 -0.24 -18.21 -64.79
CA GLN A 553 1.06 -18.86 -64.89
C GLN A 553 1.94 -18.50 -63.69
N ARG A 554 1.96 -17.23 -63.22
CA ARG A 554 2.60 -16.87 -61.93
C ARG A 554 1.92 -17.54 -60.73
N MET A 555 0.63 -17.87 -60.83
CA MET A 555 -0.10 -18.62 -59.80
C MET A 555 0.24 -20.11 -59.84
N LEU A 556 0.37 -20.71 -61.03
CA LEU A 556 0.85 -22.07 -61.23
C LEU A 556 2.30 -22.24 -60.77
N GLU A 557 3.21 -21.32 -61.13
CA GLU A 557 4.60 -21.30 -60.64
C GLU A 557 4.67 -21.24 -59.10
N ARG A 558 3.72 -20.54 -58.46
CA ARG A 558 3.56 -20.54 -56.99
C ARG A 558 2.99 -21.85 -56.45
N PHE A 559 2.01 -22.46 -57.12
CA PHE A 559 1.45 -23.75 -56.72
C PHE A 559 2.44 -24.91 -56.94
N GLU A 560 3.25 -24.86 -57.99
CA GLU A 560 4.37 -25.78 -58.25
C GLU A 560 5.42 -25.64 -57.15
N LYS A 561 5.83 -24.40 -56.82
CA LYS A 561 6.74 -24.19 -55.70
C LYS A 561 6.13 -24.62 -54.35
N TYR A 562 4.85 -24.34 -54.10
CA TYR A 562 4.16 -24.77 -52.89
C TYR A 562 4.03 -26.31 -52.83
N MET A 563 3.90 -26.97 -53.97
CA MET A 563 3.99 -28.43 -54.11
C MET A 563 5.42 -28.95 -53.86
N GLU A 564 6.47 -28.25 -54.28
CA GLU A 564 7.86 -28.57 -53.95
C GLU A 564 8.13 -28.40 -52.45
N ASP A 565 7.66 -27.30 -51.85
CA ASP A 565 7.76 -27.01 -50.41
C ASP A 565 6.95 -28.04 -49.59
N ILE A 566 5.74 -28.42 -50.01
CA ILE A 566 4.97 -29.54 -49.41
C ILE A 566 5.71 -30.86 -49.58
N GLN A 567 6.28 -31.18 -50.74
CA GLN A 567 7.06 -32.41 -50.93
C GLN A 567 8.35 -32.41 -50.11
N SER A 568 8.97 -31.25 -49.88
CA SER A 568 10.11 -31.07 -48.98
C SER A 568 9.70 -31.33 -47.53
N ASN A 569 8.62 -30.70 -47.08
CA ASN A 569 8.06 -30.89 -45.74
C ASN A 569 7.58 -32.33 -45.51
N VAL A 570 6.99 -33.00 -46.51
CA VAL A 570 6.62 -34.41 -46.43
C VAL A 570 7.85 -35.30 -46.35
N LYS A 571 8.94 -35.02 -47.10
CA LYS A 571 10.21 -35.75 -46.97
C LYS A 571 10.85 -35.53 -45.59
N LEU A 572 10.80 -34.31 -45.06
CA LEU A 572 11.33 -33.95 -43.75
C LEU A 572 10.52 -34.63 -42.63
N LEU A 573 9.19 -34.53 -42.64
CA LEU A 573 8.30 -35.23 -41.71
C LEU A 573 8.39 -36.76 -41.85
N THR A 574 8.70 -37.28 -43.04
CA THR A 574 8.98 -38.72 -43.24
C THR A 574 10.30 -39.10 -42.58
N ALA A 575 11.36 -38.31 -42.75
CA ALA A 575 12.64 -38.52 -42.10
C ALA A 575 12.57 -38.35 -40.57
N GLU A 576 11.76 -37.40 -40.06
CA GLU A 576 11.49 -37.24 -38.63
C GLU A 576 10.66 -38.40 -38.08
N ARG A 577 9.60 -38.85 -38.79
CA ARG A 577 8.86 -40.08 -38.45
C ARG A 577 9.79 -41.28 -38.39
N ASP A 578 10.67 -41.45 -39.38
CA ASP A 578 11.55 -42.60 -39.45
C ASP A 578 12.67 -42.52 -38.40
N LYS A 579 13.16 -41.31 -38.08
CA LYS A 579 14.06 -41.07 -36.94
C LYS A 579 13.36 -41.33 -35.60
N LEU A 580 12.11 -40.92 -35.41
CA LEU A 580 11.32 -41.27 -34.21
C LEU A 580 11.01 -42.77 -34.16
N SER A 581 10.78 -43.43 -35.29
CA SER A 581 10.58 -44.88 -35.38
C SER A 581 11.85 -45.64 -34.99
N VAL A 582 13.02 -45.19 -35.47
CA VAL A 582 14.33 -45.71 -35.04
C VAL A 582 14.54 -45.47 -33.55
N LEU A 583 14.40 -44.23 -33.04
CA LEU A 583 14.54 -43.92 -31.62
C LEU A 583 13.54 -44.68 -30.73
N TYR A 584 12.33 -44.95 -31.21
CA TYR A 584 11.32 -45.76 -30.53
C TYR A 584 11.72 -47.25 -30.49
N ASN A 585 12.26 -47.78 -31.60
CA ASN A 585 12.78 -49.14 -31.65
C ASN A 585 14.03 -49.28 -30.77
N GLU A 586 14.95 -48.32 -30.79
CA GLU A 586 16.14 -48.25 -29.92
C GLU A 586 15.72 -48.19 -28.44
N ALA A 587 14.79 -47.31 -28.07
CA ALA A 587 14.26 -47.27 -26.70
C ALA A 587 13.52 -48.56 -26.30
N GLN A 588 12.86 -49.24 -27.25
CA GLN A 588 12.21 -50.53 -27.00
C GLN A 588 13.22 -51.68 -26.92
N GLU A 589 14.34 -51.61 -27.64
CA GLU A 589 15.47 -52.52 -27.53
C GLU A 589 16.24 -52.30 -26.21
N GLU A 590 16.47 -51.06 -25.78
CA GLU A 590 17.01 -50.72 -24.45
C GLU A 590 16.09 -51.23 -23.33
N LEU A 591 14.77 -51.02 -23.44
CA LEU A 591 13.80 -51.61 -22.51
C LEU A 591 13.82 -53.15 -22.56
N SER A 592 14.16 -53.78 -23.68
CA SER A 592 14.38 -55.22 -23.77
C SER A 592 15.72 -55.65 -23.15
N ALA A 593 16.75 -54.82 -23.25
CA ALA A 593 18.09 -55.05 -22.70
C ALA A 593 18.08 -54.93 -21.17
N LEU A 594 17.44 -53.89 -20.62
CA LEU A 594 17.21 -53.71 -19.17
C LEU A 594 16.36 -54.85 -18.60
N ARG A 595 15.34 -55.33 -19.34
CA ARG A 595 14.59 -56.55 -18.98
C ARG A 595 15.46 -57.80 -18.98
N LYS A 596 16.48 -57.89 -19.86
CA LYS A 596 17.47 -58.98 -19.88
C LYS A 596 18.52 -58.86 -18.78
N GLU A 597 19.03 -57.67 -18.45
CA GLU A 597 19.93 -57.46 -17.31
C GLU A 597 19.25 -57.86 -15.99
N SER A 598 17.97 -57.55 -15.84
CA SER A 598 17.16 -58.01 -14.70
C SER A 598 17.10 -59.54 -14.55
N THR A 599 17.51 -60.33 -15.54
CA THR A 599 17.56 -61.81 -15.45
C THR A 599 18.82 -62.37 -14.80
N GLN A 600 19.79 -61.52 -14.40
CA GLN A 600 20.98 -61.99 -13.65
C GLN A 600 20.71 -62.43 -12.19
N THR A 601 19.44 -62.42 -11.74
CA THR A 601 19.04 -63.15 -10.52
C THR A 601 18.41 -64.50 -10.88
N THR A 602 19.11 -65.58 -10.52
CA THR A 602 18.84 -66.96 -10.98
C THR A 602 17.48 -67.54 -10.60
N ALA A 603 16.73 -66.91 -9.71
CA ALA A 603 15.36 -67.30 -9.36
C ALA A 603 14.31 -66.91 -10.43
N ALA A 604 14.52 -65.84 -11.19
CA ALA A 604 13.52 -65.31 -12.13
C ALA A 604 13.51 -66.05 -13.49
N HIS A 605 14.66 -66.58 -13.91
CA HIS A 605 14.89 -67.06 -15.27
C HIS A 605 13.95 -68.21 -15.70
N ASN A 606 13.64 -69.13 -14.77
CA ASN A 606 12.80 -70.30 -15.05
C ASN A 606 11.33 -69.95 -15.31
N ILE A 607 10.80 -68.93 -14.64
CA ILE A 607 9.38 -68.54 -14.78
C ILE A 607 9.18 -67.76 -16.09
N VAL A 608 10.09 -66.84 -16.40
CA VAL A 608 10.03 -66.06 -17.65
C VAL A 608 10.19 -66.98 -18.87
N SER A 609 11.14 -67.92 -18.85
CA SER A 609 11.36 -68.84 -19.98
C SER A 609 10.16 -69.79 -20.25
N LEU A 610 9.37 -70.13 -19.23
CA LEU A 610 8.11 -70.87 -19.41
C LEU A 610 7.04 -69.99 -20.04
N MET A 611 6.81 -68.78 -19.50
CA MET A 611 5.84 -67.83 -20.05
C MET A 611 6.15 -67.40 -21.49
N GLU A 612 7.43 -67.25 -21.84
CA GLU A 612 7.84 -66.94 -23.22
C GLU A 612 7.53 -68.08 -24.19
N LYS A 613 7.74 -69.34 -23.78
CA LYS A 613 7.36 -70.52 -24.58
C LYS A 613 5.86 -70.70 -24.70
N GLU A 614 5.09 -70.51 -23.63
CA GLU A 614 3.62 -70.55 -23.67
C GLU A 614 3.06 -69.46 -24.58
N LYS A 615 3.62 -68.25 -24.53
CA LYS A 615 3.30 -67.15 -25.45
C LYS A 615 3.67 -67.45 -26.90
N GLU A 616 4.84 -68.03 -27.15
CA GLU A 616 5.28 -68.36 -28.52
C GLU A 616 4.45 -69.50 -29.12
N LEU A 617 4.10 -70.51 -28.33
CA LEU A 617 3.14 -71.56 -28.69
C LEU A 617 1.76 -70.95 -29.01
N ALA A 618 1.20 -70.13 -28.11
CA ALA A 618 -0.09 -69.47 -28.33
C ALA A 618 -0.11 -68.58 -29.59
N LEU A 619 0.99 -67.88 -29.90
CA LEU A 619 1.13 -67.10 -31.13
C LEU A 619 1.27 -68.00 -32.38
N SER A 620 1.87 -69.19 -32.25
CA SER A 620 1.93 -70.17 -33.34
C SER A 620 0.55 -70.78 -33.62
N ASP A 621 -0.22 -71.12 -32.57
CA ASP A 621 -1.58 -71.61 -32.70
C ASP A 621 -2.54 -70.53 -33.20
N LEU A 622 -2.40 -69.27 -32.78
CA LEU A 622 -3.20 -68.18 -33.34
C LEU A 622 -2.95 -68.00 -34.85
N ARG A 623 -1.69 -68.09 -35.29
CA ARG A 623 -1.34 -68.07 -36.73
C ARG A 623 -1.90 -69.27 -37.48
N ARG A 624 -1.83 -70.47 -36.89
CA ARG A 624 -2.40 -71.70 -37.43
C ARG A 624 -3.92 -71.59 -37.57
N ILE A 625 -4.62 -71.11 -36.54
CA ILE A 625 -6.07 -70.89 -36.52
C ILE A 625 -6.48 -69.82 -37.55
N MET A 626 -5.68 -68.76 -37.76
CA MET A 626 -5.95 -67.80 -38.83
C MET A 626 -5.82 -68.43 -40.22
N ALA A 627 -4.75 -69.20 -40.49
CA ALA A 627 -4.60 -69.91 -41.76
C ALA A 627 -5.68 -70.98 -41.99
N GLU A 628 -6.08 -71.71 -40.94
CA GLU A 628 -7.19 -72.67 -40.98
C GLU A 628 -8.53 -71.96 -41.22
N LYS A 629 -8.76 -70.79 -40.62
CA LYS A 629 -9.94 -69.94 -40.84
C LYS A 629 -10.00 -69.37 -42.27
N GLU A 630 -8.86 -69.00 -42.84
CA GLU A 630 -8.76 -68.54 -44.23
C GLU A 630 -9.02 -69.69 -45.21
N ALA A 631 -8.36 -70.84 -45.02
CA ALA A 631 -8.63 -72.05 -45.82
C ALA A 631 -10.06 -72.61 -45.63
N LEU A 632 -10.72 -72.35 -44.50
CA LEU A 632 -12.15 -72.64 -44.30
C LEU A 632 -13.06 -71.62 -44.97
N ARG A 633 -12.66 -70.35 -45.06
CA ARG A 633 -13.38 -69.31 -45.83
C ARG A 633 -13.34 -69.64 -47.32
N GLU A 634 -12.17 -69.94 -47.87
CA GLU A 634 -12.02 -70.34 -49.28
C GLU A 634 -12.86 -71.59 -49.62
N LYS A 635 -12.91 -72.57 -48.69
CA LYS A 635 -13.78 -73.76 -48.84
C LYS A 635 -15.26 -73.42 -48.76
N LEU A 636 -15.67 -72.48 -47.90
CA LEU A 636 -17.06 -72.04 -47.82
C LEU A 636 -17.47 -71.31 -49.09
N GLU A 637 -16.63 -70.39 -49.57
CA GLU A 637 -16.81 -69.64 -50.81
C GLU A 637 -16.90 -70.59 -52.02
N HIS A 638 -16.02 -71.59 -52.12
CA HIS A 638 -16.09 -72.60 -53.18
C HIS A 638 -17.33 -73.52 -53.04
N ILE A 639 -17.78 -73.84 -51.82
CA ILE A 639 -19.05 -74.57 -51.61
C ILE A 639 -20.26 -73.71 -51.99
N GLU A 640 -20.21 -72.40 -51.78
CA GLU A 640 -21.24 -71.45 -52.20
C GLU A 640 -21.25 -71.27 -53.73
N GLU A 641 -20.09 -71.20 -54.38
CA GLU A 641 -19.96 -71.26 -55.84
C GLU A 641 -20.53 -72.57 -56.41
N MET A 642 -20.16 -73.73 -55.85
CA MET A 642 -20.71 -75.03 -56.26
C MET A 642 -22.22 -75.14 -55.98
N SER A 643 -22.71 -74.49 -54.91
CA SER A 643 -24.14 -74.39 -54.60
C SER A 643 -24.88 -73.50 -55.59
N LEU A 644 -24.30 -72.39 -56.03
CA LEU A 644 -24.84 -71.51 -57.06
C LEU A 644 -24.80 -72.17 -58.45
N PHE A 645 -23.71 -72.85 -58.81
CA PHE A 645 -23.62 -73.63 -60.04
C PHE A 645 -24.64 -74.77 -60.05
N GLY A 646 -24.71 -75.55 -58.96
CA GLY A 646 -25.69 -76.63 -58.77
C GLY A 646 -27.14 -76.14 -58.78
N LYS A 647 -27.42 -74.95 -58.21
CA LYS A 647 -28.71 -74.27 -58.36
C LYS A 647 -29.00 -73.88 -59.80
N SER A 648 -28.01 -73.37 -60.54
CA SER A 648 -28.19 -73.02 -61.96
C SER A 648 -28.42 -74.26 -62.84
N GLU A 649 -27.79 -75.40 -62.55
CA GLU A 649 -28.10 -76.67 -63.22
C GLU A 649 -29.44 -77.25 -62.78
N LEU A 650 -29.85 -77.06 -61.51
CA LEU A 650 -31.20 -77.40 -61.04
C LEU A 650 -32.26 -76.51 -61.71
N GLU A 651 -32.04 -75.21 -61.89
CA GLU A 651 -32.95 -74.34 -62.64
C GLU A 651 -33.02 -74.77 -64.12
N LYS A 652 -31.89 -74.97 -64.80
CA LYS A 652 -31.87 -75.46 -66.19
C LYS A 652 -32.55 -76.82 -66.35
N THR A 653 -32.39 -77.73 -65.38
CA THR A 653 -33.06 -79.04 -65.41
C THR A 653 -34.53 -78.94 -64.99
N ILE A 654 -34.95 -77.98 -64.17
CA ILE A 654 -36.37 -77.67 -63.87
C ILE A 654 -37.04 -77.00 -65.08
N GLU A 655 -36.38 -76.10 -65.80
CA GLU A 655 -36.84 -75.54 -67.07
C GLU A 655 -36.95 -76.64 -68.15
N HIS A 656 -35.95 -77.52 -68.26
CA HIS A 656 -36.02 -78.67 -69.14
C HIS A 656 -37.14 -79.64 -68.73
N LEU A 657 -37.32 -79.93 -67.44
CA LEU A 657 -38.39 -80.80 -66.93
C LEU A 657 -39.79 -80.15 -67.03
N THR A 658 -39.92 -78.83 -67.01
CA THR A 658 -41.19 -78.14 -67.28
C THR A 658 -41.48 -78.10 -68.78
N CYS A 659 -40.47 -77.97 -69.64
CA CYS A 659 -40.61 -78.18 -71.09
C CYS A 659 -41.03 -79.62 -71.42
N VAL A 660 -40.36 -80.62 -70.83
CA VAL A 660 -40.70 -82.05 -70.99
C VAL A 660 -42.05 -82.39 -70.35
N ASN A 661 -42.46 -81.76 -69.24
CA ASN A 661 -43.83 -81.87 -68.73
C ASN A 661 -44.85 -81.22 -69.66
N HIS A 662 -44.56 -80.06 -70.26
CA HIS A 662 -45.47 -79.41 -71.23
C HIS A 662 -45.65 -80.25 -72.51
N GLN A 663 -44.65 -81.06 -72.88
CA GLN A 663 -44.75 -82.07 -73.93
C GLN A 663 -45.48 -83.33 -73.43
N SER A 664 -45.19 -83.82 -72.23
CA SER A 664 -45.76 -85.05 -71.66
C SER A 664 -47.24 -84.91 -71.27
N PHE A 665 -47.69 -83.74 -70.82
CA PHE A 665 -49.12 -83.43 -70.59
C PHE A 665 -49.97 -83.50 -71.88
N LYS A 666 -49.34 -83.51 -73.06
CA LYS A 666 -50.01 -83.74 -74.36
C LYS A 666 -50.04 -85.22 -74.76
N HIS A 667 -49.46 -86.13 -73.98
CA HIS A 667 -49.44 -87.58 -74.25
C HIS A 667 -49.99 -88.46 -73.11
N VAL A 668 -49.91 -88.04 -71.85
CA VAL A 668 -50.46 -88.79 -70.70
C VAL A 668 -51.95 -88.48 -70.50
N LYS A 669 -52.77 -88.78 -71.52
CA LYS A 669 -54.25 -88.82 -71.41
C LYS A 669 -54.85 -90.13 -71.94
N THR A 670 -54.01 -91.16 -72.05
CA THR A 670 -54.34 -92.50 -72.54
C THR A 670 -53.55 -93.56 -71.78
N VAL A 671 -54.17 -94.72 -71.58
CA VAL A 671 -53.67 -95.95 -70.89
C VAL A 671 -53.73 -95.91 -69.35
N ASN A 672 -54.36 -96.95 -68.78
CA ASN A 672 -54.56 -97.21 -67.35
C ASN A 672 -53.88 -98.55 -66.95
N THR A 673 -54.10 -98.98 -65.70
CA THR A 673 -54.21 -100.39 -65.21
C THR A 673 -52.96 -101.26 -64.92
N THR A 674 -52.69 -101.40 -63.60
CA THR A 674 -52.45 -102.67 -62.84
C THR A 674 -51.09 -103.42 -62.89
N GLN A 675 -50.94 -104.47 -62.03
CA GLN A 675 -49.66 -104.97 -61.46
C GLN A 675 -49.51 -106.53 -61.49
N ALA A 676 -48.25 -107.00 -61.30
CA ALA A 676 -47.80 -108.21 -60.53
C ALA A 676 -47.44 -109.58 -61.22
N LEU A 677 -46.58 -110.37 -60.50
CA LEU A 677 -46.34 -111.84 -60.49
C LEU A 677 -45.17 -112.56 -61.26
N GLN A 678 -43.97 -112.64 -60.64
CA GLN A 678 -43.25 -113.81 -60.02
C GLN A 678 -43.07 -115.27 -60.65
N LYS A 679 -41.79 -115.77 -60.69
CA LYS A 679 -41.20 -117.18 -60.52
C LYS A 679 -40.93 -118.21 -61.69
N LEU A 680 -40.24 -119.34 -61.35
CA LEU A 680 -39.28 -120.24 -62.12
C LEU A 680 -39.73 -121.73 -62.42
N ALA A 681 -39.06 -122.50 -63.34
CA ALA A 681 -39.10 -124.01 -63.50
C ALA A 681 -38.00 -124.68 -64.45
N SER A 682 -37.85 -126.03 -64.55
CA SER A 682 -36.81 -126.82 -65.35
C SER A 682 -37.01 -128.39 -65.55
N GLY A 683 -36.26 -129.17 -66.43
CA GLY A 683 -36.11 -130.69 -66.40
C GLY A 683 -35.71 -131.61 -67.66
N TYR A 684 -35.26 -132.90 -67.45
CA TYR A 684 -35.07 -134.16 -68.33
C TYR A 684 -33.73 -134.44 -69.17
N SER A 685 -33.29 -135.60 -69.79
CA SER A 685 -33.73 -137.02 -70.17
C SER A 685 -32.56 -138.10 -70.47
N LEU A 686 -32.77 -139.34 -71.06
CA LEU A 686 -31.79 -140.53 -71.19
C LEU A 686 -32.02 -141.68 -72.32
N SER A 687 -31.11 -142.73 -72.49
CA SER A 687 -31.19 -144.15 -73.15
C SER A 687 -30.60 -144.47 -74.62
N THR A 688 -30.31 -145.67 -75.27
CA THR A 688 -29.96 -147.17 -75.04
C THR A 688 -29.53 -148.04 -76.35
N PRO A 689 -28.93 -149.32 -76.33
CA PRO A 689 -28.29 -150.12 -77.48
C PRO A 689 -28.51 -151.71 -77.68
N ALA A 690 -27.98 -152.46 -78.75
CA ALA A 690 -27.45 -153.93 -78.83
C ALA A 690 -27.40 -154.85 -80.17
N GLN A 691 -26.58 -155.99 -80.22
CA GLN A 691 -26.50 -157.33 -81.03
C GLN A 691 -26.08 -157.53 -82.57
N GLY A 692 -25.73 -158.69 -83.25
CA GLY A 692 -25.01 -160.03 -82.98
C GLY A 692 -25.12 -161.37 -83.91
N LYS A 693 -24.01 -161.99 -84.48
CA LYS A 693 -23.61 -163.47 -84.84
C LYS A 693 -24.08 -164.41 -86.07
N ILE A 694 -23.20 -165.28 -86.74
CA ILE A 694 -23.36 -166.69 -87.45
C ILE A 694 -22.38 -167.13 -88.67
N VAL A 695 -22.13 -168.45 -89.08
CA VAL A 695 -21.14 -169.04 -90.14
C VAL A 695 -21.42 -170.52 -90.76
N SER A 696 -20.90 -171.00 -91.97
CA SER A 696 -20.90 -172.44 -92.57
C SER A 696 -19.93 -172.81 -93.83
N SER A 697 -20.13 -173.80 -94.78
CA SER A 697 -19.47 -175.19 -94.98
C SER A 697 -19.28 -175.85 -96.47
N PRO A 698 -18.52 -176.99 -96.77
CA PRO A 698 -18.07 -177.60 -98.12
C PRO A 698 -18.10 -179.21 -98.39
N VAL A 699 -17.60 -180.05 -99.40
CA VAL A 699 -17.25 -180.21 -100.92
C VAL A 699 -16.65 -181.66 -101.37
N ARG A 700 -16.82 -182.28 -102.61
CA ARG A 700 -16.03 -183.48 -103.30
C ARG A 700 -16.47 -184.01 -104.76
N GLN A 701 -16.13 -185.22 -105.39
CA GLN A 701 -14.94 -185.71 -106.26
C GLN A 701 -15.07 -187.14 -107.09
N LEU A 702 -14.32 -187.45 -108.23
CA LEU A 702 -13.86 -188.79 -108.94
C LEU A 702 -14.40 -189.43 -110.35
N THR A 703 -13.74 -190.48 -111.00
CA THR A 703 -13.84 -191.00 -112.49
C THR A 703 -13.36 -192.48 -112.93
N PHE A 704 -13.74 -193.14 -114.11
CA PHE A 704 -13.05 -194.34 -114.86
C PHE A 704 -13.46 -194.79 -116.37
N LEU A 705 -13.11 -196.02 -116.94
CA LEU A 705 -12.89 -196.49 -118.41
C LEU A 705 -13.32 -197.96 -118.93
N SER A 706 -13.38 -198.27 -120.29
CA SER A 706 -12.69 -199.42 -121.09
C SER A 706 -13.37 -200.44 -122.15
N GLN A 707 -12.71 -200.65 -123.35
CA GLN A 707 -12.41 -201.81 -124.34
C GLN A 707 -13.33 -202.70 -125.33
N PRO A 708 -12.79 -203.16 -126.54
CA PRO A 708 -13.30 -204.19 -127.56
C PRO A 708 -12.27 -205.37 -127.89
N PRO A 709 -12.02 -206.05 -129.10
CA PRO A 709 -12.67 -206.39 -130.44
C PRO A 709 -12.42 -207.86 -131.05
N ASN A 710 -12.85 -208.28 -132.31
CA ASN A 710 -12.12 -209.17 -133.33
C ASN A 710 -12.82 -209.73 -134.65
N GLU A 711 -11.99 -209.91 -135.73
CA GLU A 711 -11.95 -210.71 -137.02
C GLU A 711 -13.09 -211.10 -138.04
N LEU A 712 -12.75 -210.90 -139.34
CA LEU A 712 -12.95 -211.67 -140.63
C LEU A 712 -14.04 -212.78 -140.78
N ASN A 713 -14.74 -212.98 -141.93
CA ASN A 713 -14.64 -212.42 -143.30
C ASN A 713 -15.97 -212.47 -144.10
N LEU A 714 -16.95 -211.60 -143.80
CA LEU A 714 -18.24 -211.50 -144.54
C LEU A 714 -18.57 -210.01 -144.83
N LYS A 715 -17.61 -209.33 -145.45
CA LYS A 715 -17.13 -208.01 -144.98
C LYS A 715 -17.64 -206.80 -145.78
N MET A 716 -18.91 -206.76 -146.20
CA MET A 716 -19.38 -205.71 -147.13
C MET A 716 -20.80 -205.13 -146.90
N THR A 717 -21.69 -205.77 -146.13
CA THR A 717 -23.13 -205.42 -146.14
C THR A 717 -23.74 -204.90 -144.84
N SER A 718 -22.98 -204.73 -143.76
CA SER A 718 -23.50 -204.19 -142.47
C SER A 718 -22.79 -202.94 -141.96
N GLN A 719 -21.79 -202.40 -142.68
CA GLN A 719 -21.00 -201.26 -142.19
C GLN A 719 -21.74 -199.91 -142.24
N ASP A 720 -22.79 -199.77 -143.07
CA ASP A 720 -23.58 -198.52 -143.13
C ASP A 720 -24.49 -198.29 -141.91
N GLU A 721 -24.89 -199.36 -141.21
CA GLU A 721 -25.85 -199.25 -140.11
C GLU A 721 -25.22 -198.70 -138.81
N GLU A 722 -23.99 -199.11 -138.47
CA GLU A 722 -23.26 -198.57 -137.31
C GLU A 722 -22.92 -197.07 -137.46
N ALA A 723 -22.61 -196.63 -138.69
CA ALA A 723 -22.23 -195.26 -138.99
C ALA A 723 -23.35 -194.24 -138.70
N HIS A 724 -24.62 -194.66 -138.76
CA HIS A 724 -25.75 -193.80 -138.43
C HIS A 724 -25.92 -193.61 -136.91
N VAL A 725 -25.52 -194.57 -136.08
CA VAL A 725 -25.70 -194.49 -134.62
C VAL A 725 -24.72 -193.49 -134.01
N MET A 726 -23.44 -193.54 -134.39
CA MET A 726 -22.39 -192.69 -133.78
C MET A 726 -22.66 -191.18 -133.97
N LYS A 727 -23.21 -190.77 -135.12
CA LYS A 727 -23.59 -189.37 -135.38
C LYS A 727 -24.63 -188.83 -134.40
N LYS A 728 -25.49 -189.69 -133.84
CA LYS A 728 -26.58 -189.28 -132.95
C LYS A 728 -26.10 -189.00 -131.52
N THR A 729 -25.07 -189.71 -131.07
CA THR A 729 -24.47 -189.53 -129.72
C THR A 729 -23.68 -188.23 -129.61
N ILE A 730 -22.94 -187.86 -130.66
CA ILE A 730 -22.14 -186.62 -130.69
C ILE A 730 -23.03 -185.39 -130.46
N GLY A 731 -24.17 -185.30 -131.16
CA GLY A 731 -25.14 -184.20 -131.03
C GLY A 731 -25.93 -184.14 -129.70
N VAL A 732 -25.61 -185.00 -128.73
CA VAL A 732 -26.03 -184.86 -127.32
C VAL A 732 -24.94 -184.17 -126.51
N ILE A 733 -23.68 -184.61 -126.66
CA ILE A 733 -22.52 -184.11 -125.92
C ILE A 733 -22.29 -182.61 -126.17
N ASP A 734 -22.44 -182.15 -127.42
CA ASP A 734 -22.30 -180.73 -127.75
C ASP A 734 -23.25 -179.82 -126.93
N LYS A 735 -24.47 -180.29 -126.67
CA LYS A 735 -25.50 -179.53 -125.93
C LYS A 735 -25.21 -179.47 -124.43
N GLU A 736 -24.66 -180.54 -123.86
CA GLU A 736 -24.24 -180.55 -122.45
C GLU A 736 -23.05 -179.60 -122.24
N LYS A 737 -22.14 -179.51 -123.21
CA LYS A 737 -21.03 -178.53 -123.19
C LYS A 737 -21.55 -177.09 -123.18
N ASP A 738 -22.52 -176.76 -124.04
CA ASP A 738 -23.02 -175.38 -124.19
C ASP A 738 -23.78 -174.92 -122.92
N PHE A 739 -24.59 -175.79 -122.31
CA PHE A 739 -25.28 -175.48 -121.04
C PHE A 739 -24.32 -175.27 -119.84
N LEU A 740 -23.21 -176.02 -119.80
CA LEU A 740 -22.19 -175.85 -118.76
C LEU A 740 -21.42 -174.52 -118.93
N GLN A 741 -21.23 -174.04 -120.16
CA GLN A 741 -20.61 -172.75 -120.45
C GLN A 741 -21.47 -171.59 -119.91
N GLU A 742 -22.75 -171.55 -120.28
CA GLU A 742 -23.73 -170.54 -119.82
C GLU A 742 -23.79 -170.45 -118.27
N THR A 743 -23.75 -171.61 -117.59
CA THR A 743 -23.73 -171.70 -116.12
C THR A 743 -22.47 -171.13 -115.47
N VAL A 744 -21.33 -171.12 -116.17
CA VAL A 744 -20.05 -170.54 -115.69
C VAL A 744 -20.04 -169.03 -115.91
N ASP A 745 -20.54 -168.56 -117.05
CA ASP A 745 -20.56 -167.15 -117.40
C ASP A 745 -21.52 -166.37 -116.47
N GLU A 746 -22.72 -166.90 -116.20
CA GLU A 746 -23.66 -166.38 -115.18
C GLU A 746 -23.01 -166.18 -113.80
N LYS A 747 -22.16 -167.14 -113.38
CA LYS A 747 -21.51 -167.11 -112.06
C LYS A 747 -20.36 -166.11 -112.04
N THR A 748 -19.71 -165.90 -113.18
CA THR A 748 -18.62 -164.93 -113.32
C THR A 748 -19.16 -163.51 -113.24
N GLU A 749 -20.29 -163.22 -113.89
CA GLU A 749 -21.02 -161.95 -113.79
C GLU A 749 -21.45 -161.65 -112.34
N LYS A 750 -22.12 -162.61 -111.67
CA LYS A 750 -22.56 -162.47 -110.27
C LYS A 750 -21.41 -162.29 -109.27
N ILE A 751 -20.20 -162.73 -109.59
CA ILE A 751 -19.00 -162.48 -108.77
C ILE A 751 -18.49 -161.05 -108.96
N ALA A 752 -18.53 -160.50 -110.18
CA ALA A 752 -18.12 -159.12 -110.47
C ALA A 752 -19.05 -158.11 -109.76
N ASP A 753 -20.37 -158.30 -109.86
CA ASP A 753 -21.38 -157.46 -109.18
C ASP A 753 -21.13 -157.37 -107.67
N LEU A 754 -20.82 -158.50 -107.03
CA LEU A 754 -20.57 -158.56 -105.59
C LEU A 754 -19.24 -157.90 -105.21
N GLN A 755 -18.22 -157.96 -106.07
CA GLN A 755 -16.95 -157.27 -105.87
C GLN A 755 -17.09 -155.75 -106.00
N GLU A 756 -17.84 -155.25 -106.98
CA GLU A 756 -18.14 -153.82 -107.09
C GLU A 756 -18.97 -153.32 -105.90
N ASN A 757 -20.00 -154.06 -105.49
CA ASN A 757 -20.80 -153.71 -104.32
C ASN A 757 -19.96 -153.67 -103.03
N LEU A 758 -19.02 -154.61 -102.85
CA LEU A 758 -18.09 -154.59 -101.71
C LEU A 758 -17.20 -153.34 -101.74
N ALA A 759 -16.54 -153.05 -102.85
CA ALA A 759 -15.65 -151.89 -102.99
C ALA A 759 -16.39 -150.55 -102.76
N ASN A 760 -17.64 -150.44 -103.24
CA ASN A 760 -18.48 -149.28 -102.99
C ASN A 760 -18.83 -149.13 -101.49
N LYS A 761 -19.08 -150.22 -100.75
CA LYS A 761 -19.27 -150.16 -99.30
C LYS A 761 -17.99 -149.78 -98.56
N GLU A 762 -16.84 -150.35 -98.90
CA GLU A 762 -15.55 -150.01 -98.31
C GLU A 762 -15.23 -148.51 -98.46
N LYS A 763 -15.50 -147.93 -99.65
CA LYS A 763 -15.36 -146.50 -99.91
C LYS A 763 -16.25 -145.64 -98.99
N THR A 764 -17.50 -146.04 -98.77
CA THR A 764 -18.39 -145.31 -97.83
C THR A 764 -17.92 -145.39 -96.37
N VAL A 765 -17.38 -146.54 -95.94
CA VAL A 765 -16.82 -146.71 -94.59
C VAL A 765 -15.56 -145.86 -94.40
N ALA A 766 -14.70 -145.74 -95.41
CA ALA A 766 -13.54 -144.85 -95.36
C ALA A 766 -13.95 -143.38 -95.22
N GLN A 767 -14.96 -142.94 -95.97
CA GLN A 767 -15.47 -141.56 -95.91
C GLN A 767 -16.13 -141.24 -94.55
N MET A 768 -16.91 -142.17 -93.97
CA MET A 768 -17.47 -142.00 -92.63
C MET A 768 -16.39 -141.89 -91.54
N LYS A 769 -15.31 -142.68 -91.62
CA LYS A 769 -14.19 -142.57 -90.67
C LYS A 769 -13.49 -141.20 -90.73
N LEU A 770 -13.36 -140.62 -91.93
CA LEU A 770 -12.78 -139.29 -92.11
C LEU A 770 -13.68 -138.21 -91.46
N MET A 771 -14.99 -138.24 -91.73
CA MET A 771 -15.95 -137.32 -91.10
C MET A 771 -16.00 -137.43 -89.58
N ILE A 772 -15.86 -138.64 -89.01
CA ILE A 772 -15.76 -138.84 -87.56
C ILE A 772 -14.51 -138.13 -87.00
N SER A 773 -13.34 -138.33 -87.63
CA SER A 773 -12.08 -137.67 -87.21
C SER A 773 -12.17 -136.14 -87.28
N GLU A 774 -12.80 -135.60 -88.33
CA GLU A 774 -13.07 -134.16 -88.47
C GLU A 774 -13.96 -133.65 -87.31
N CYS A 775 -15.04 -134.37 -86.99
CA CYS A 775 -15.95 -134.02 -85.89
C CYS A 775 -15.27 -134.12 -84.51
N GLU A 776 -14.45 -135.14 -84.27
CA GLU A 776 -13.64 -135.27 -83.06
C GLU A 776 -12.66 -134.10 -82.90
N SER A 777 -12.03 -133.64 -83.99
CA SER A 777 -11.13 -132.49 -83.98
C SER A 777 -11.87 -131.19 -83.62
N ALA A 778 -13.05 -130.95 -84.21
CA ALA A 778 -13.88 -129.77 -83.92
C ALA A 778 -14.40 -129.77 -82.47
N VAL A 779 -14.83 -130.93 -81.96
CA VAL A 779 -15.23 -131.10 -80.56
C VAL A 779 -14.09 -130.80 -79.59
N ASN A 780 -12.84 -131.15 -79.93
CA ASN A 780 -11.68 -130.86 -79.08
C ASN A 780 -11.28 -129.39 -79.12
N GLN A 781 -11.36 -128.71 -80.28
CA GLN A 781 -11.20 -127.26 -80.38
C GLN A 781 -12.26 -126.52 -79.53
N LEU A 782 -13.52 -126.93 -79.61
CA LEU A 782 -14.60 -126.33 -78.82
C LEU A 782 -14.37 -126.49 -77.31
N LYS A 783 -13.93 -127.67 -76.84
CA LYS A 783 -13.55 -127.87 -75.43
C LYS A 783 -12.44 -126.91 -74.98
N GLU A 784 -11.42 -126.69 -75.80
CA GLU A 784 -10.34 -125.76 -75.47
C GLU A 784 -10.83 -124.30 -75.39
N THR A 785 -11.70 -123.88 -76.33
CA THR A 785 -12.31 -122.54 -76.26
C THR A 785 -13.17 -122.36 -75.00
N LEU A 786 -13.94 -123.38 -74.60
CA LEU A 786 -14.73 -123.36 -73.37
C LEU A 786 -13.85 -123.20 -72.13
N VAL A 787 -12.80 -124.02 -72.00
CA VAL A 787 -11.83 -123.94 -70.88
C VAL A 787 -11.15 -122.57 -70.82
N ASN A 788 -10.89 -121.93 -71.97
CA ASN A 788 -10.35 -120.58 -72.01
C ASN A 788 -11.37 -119.51 -71.56
N ARG A 789 -12.66 -119.65 -71.91
CA ARG A 789 -13.72 -118.78 -71.36
C ARG A 789 -13.96 -119.00 -69.87
N ASP A 790 -13.86 -120.23 -69.37
CA ASP A 790 -13.94 -120.49 -67.92
C ASP A 790 -12.78 -119.84 -67.17
N ARG A 791 -11.55 -119.85 -67.71
CA ARG A 791 -10.40 -119.12 -67.13
C ARG A 791 -10.65 -117.61 -67.10
N GLU A 792 -11.16 -117.04 -68.18
CA GLU A 792 -11.51 -115.61 -68.30
C GLU A 792 -12.60 -115.20 -67.30
N ILE A 793 -13.69 -115.96 -67.21
CA ILE A 793 -14.77 -115.74 -66.23
C ILE A 793 -14.25 -115.80 -64.79
N ASN A 794 -13.37 -116.76 -64.47
CA ASN A 794 -12.77 -116.87 -63.14
C ASN A 794 -11.79 -115.73 -62.83
N SER A 795 -11.13 -115.16 -63.84
CA SER A 795 -10.29 -113.96 -63.70
C SER A 795 -11.14 -112.72 -63.41
N LEU A 796 -12.18 -112.49 -64.22
CA LEU A 796 -13.11 -111.35 -64.07
C LEU A 796 -13.85 -111.39 -62.72
N ARG A 797 -14.24 -112.57 -62.24
CA ARG A 797 -14.82 -112.74 -60.89
C ARG A 797 -13.86 -112.27 -59.80
N ARG A 798 -12.58 -112.69 -59.83
CA ARG A 798 -11.58 -112.26 -58.84
C ARG A 798 -11.29 -110.76 -58.89
N GLN A 799 -11.32 -110.15 -60.08
CA GLN A 799 -11.20 -108.69 -60.23
C GLN A 799 -12.42 -107.97 -59.64
N LEU A 800 -13.62 -108.50 -59.86
CA LEU A 800 -14.86 -107.99 -59.24
C LEU A 800 -14.84 -108.13 -57.71
N ASP A 801 -14.39 -109.26 -57.18
CA ASP A 801 -14.24 -109.52 -55.74
C ASP A 801 -13.19 -108.60 -55.08
N ALA A 802 -12.14 -108.22 -55.82
CA ALA A 802 -11.15 -107.24 -55.37
C ALA A 802 -11.73 -105.83 -55.33
N ALA A 803 -12.37 -105.39 -56.42
CA ALA A 803 -13.00 -104.06 -56.51
C ALA A 803 -14.10 -103.84 -55.45
N HIS A 804 -14.86 -104.88 -55.08
CA HIS A 804 -15.82 -104.79 -53.97
C HIS A 804 -15.12 -104.59 -52.62
N LYS A 805 -14.00 -105.27 -52.35
CA LYS A 805 -13.24 -105.09 -51.10
C LYS A 805 -12.65 -103.69 -51.02
N GLU A 806 -12.08 -103.19 -52.11
CA GLU A 806 -11.57 -101.82 -52.22
C GLU A 806 -12.70 -100.80 -51.97
N LEU A 807 -13.89 -101.01 -52.54
CA LEU A 807 -15.06 -100.18 -52.30
C LEU A 807 -15.54 -100.21 -50.84
N ASP A 808 -15.56 -101.38 -50.19
CA ASP A 808 -15.87 -101.51 -48.76
C ASP A 808 -14.81 -100.80 -47.88
N GLU A 809 -13.54 -100.84 -48.28
CA GLU A 809 -12.41 -100.23 -47.57
C GLU A 809 -12.47 -98.70 -47.64
N VAL A 810 -12.74 -98.17 -48.84
CA VAL A 810 -13.01 -96.74 -49.08
C VAL A 810 -14.31 -96.30 -48.40
N GLY A 811 -15.33 -97.17 -48.35
CA GLY A 811 -16.56 -96.94 -47.59
C GLY A 811 -16.29 -96.74 -46.10
N ARG A 812 -15.48 -97.63 -45.52
CA ARG A 812 -15.05 -97.58 -44.11
C ARG A 812 -14.18 -96.36 -43.80
N SER A 813 -13.18 -96.04 -44.63
CA SER A 813 -12.33 -94.87 -44.42
C SER A 813 -13.10 -93.54 -44.53
N ARG A 814 -14.04 -93.44 -45.48
CA ARG A 814 -14.98 -92.31 -45.60
C ARG A 814 -15.86 -92.16 -44.35
N GLU A 815 -16.35 -93.26 -43.78
CA GLU A 815 -17.19 -93.20 -42.57
C GLU A 815 -16.40 -92.77 -41.33
N ILE A 816 -15.13 -93.18 -41.21
CA ILE A 816 -14.22 -92.72 -40.16
C ILE A 816 -13.97 -91.21 -40.31
N ALA A 817 -13.58 -90.75 -41.51
CA ALA A 817 -13.33 -89.34 -41.79
C ALA A 817 -14.58 -88.47 -41.59
N PHE A 818 -15.79 -88.99 -41.86
CA PHE A 818 -17.04 -88.28 -41.60
C PHE A 818 -17.33 -88.12 -40.10
N LYS A 819 -17.05 -89.14 -39.29
CA LYS A 819 -17.19 -89.07 -37.82
C LYS A 819 -16.17 -88.11 -37.21
N GLU A 820 -14.94 -88.09 -37.72
CA GLU A 820 -13.90 -87.17 -37.29
C GLU A 820 -14.21 -85.72 -37.68
N ASN A 821 -14.63 -85.47 -38.93
CA ASN A 821 -15.07 -84.14 -39.38
C ASN A 821 -16.26 -83.63 -38.55
N ARG A 822 -17.26 -84.47 -38.27
CA ARG A 822 -18.38 -84.11 -37.39
C ARG A 822 -17.90 -83.77 -35.97
N ARG A 823 -16.99 -84.56 -35.39
CA ARG A 823 -16.39 -84.22 -34.09
C ARG A 823 -15.69 -82.86 -34.14
N LEU A 824 -14.89 -82.59 -35.17
CA LEU A 824 -14.21 -81.29 -35.32
C LEU A 824 -15.21 -80.13 -35.48
N GLN A 825 -16.38 -80.35 -36.08
CA GLN A 825 -17.48 -79.38 -36.10
C GLN A 825 -18.11 -79.17 -34.72
N ASP A 826 -18.36 -80.24 -33.95
CA ASP A 826 -18.90 -80.16 -32.59
C ASP A 826 -17.89 -79.51 -31.60
N ASP A 827 -16.59 -79.79 -31.75
CA ASP A 827 -15.49 -79.19 -31.00
C ASP A 827 -15.35 -77.68 -31.37
N LEU A 828 -15.35 -77.31 -32.67
CA LEU A 828 -15.35 -75.92 -33.14
C LEU A 828 -16.59 -75.13 -32.69
N ALA A 829 -17.78 -75.74 -32.71
CA ALA A 829 -19.02 -75.13 -32.23
C ALA A 829 -19.05 -74.98 -30.69
N THR A 830 -18.15 -75.64 -29.98
CA THR A 830 -17.96 -75.48 -28.53
C THR A 830 -16.97 -74.35 -28.25
N ILE A 831 -15.80 -74.38 -28.89
CA ILE A 831 -14.80 -73.30 -28.84
C ILE A 831 -15.40 -71.96 -29.28
N ALA A 832 -16.30 -71.94 -30.27
CA ALA A 832 -16.99 -70.72 -30.70
C ALA A 832 -17.92 -70.13 -29.64
N ARG A 833 -18.57 -70.96 -28.81
CA ARG A 833 -19.41 -70.52 -27.69
C ARG A 833 -18.57 -70.06 -26.50
N GLU A 834 -17.53 -70.81 -26.16
CA GLU A 834 -16.57 -70.44 -25.11
C GLU A 834 -15.89 -69.09 -25.41
N ASN A 835 -15.49 -68.83 -26.65
CA ASN A 835 -14.97 -67.52 -27.05
C ASN A 835 -16.02 -66.40 -26.96
N GLN A 836 -17.30 -66.66 -27.20
CA GLN A 836 -18.37 -65.68 -27.00
C GLN A 836 -18.61 -65.39 -25.51
N GLU A 837 -18.60 -66.43 -24.67
CA GLU A 837 -18.76 -66.32 -23.22
C GLU A 837 -17.58 -65.53 -22.60
N ILE A 838 -16.34 -65.89 -22.94
CA ILE A 838 -15.12 -65.15 -22.54
C ILE A 838 -15.13 -63.70 -23.05
N SER A 839 -15.69 -63.43 -24.23
CA SER A 839 -15.82 -62.06 -24.75
C SER A 839 -16.81 -61.23 -23.91
N LEU A 840 -17.92 -61.83 -23.48
CA LEU A 840 -18.90 -61.18 -22.61
C LEU A 840 -18.36 -60.97 -21.19
N GLU A 841 -17.61 -61.93 -20.63
CA GLU A 841 -16.90 -61.76 -19.36
C GLU A 841 -15.85 -60.63 -19.44
N LEU A 842 -15.12 -60.53 -20.56
CA LEU A 842 -14.15 -59.46 -20.79
C LEU A 842 -14.84 -58.09 -20.92
N GLU A 843 -15.96 -58.00 -21.63
CA GLU A 843 -16.75 -56.77 -21.71
C GLU A 843 -17.30 -56.34 -20.34
N ALA A 844 -17.78 -57.29 -19.53
CA ALA A 844 -18.21 -57.03 -18.16
C ALA A 844 -17.06 -56.53 -17.27
N ALA A 845 -15.89 -57.18 -17.32
CA ALA A 845 -14.70 -56.76 -16.57
C ALA A 845 -14.17 -55.38 -17.02
N VAL A 846 -14.32 -55.03 -18.31
CA VAL A 846 -14.01 -53.68 -18.82
C VAL A 846 -15.01 -52.65 -18.31
N GLN A 847 -16.30 -52.97 -18.21
CA GLN A 847 -17.31 -52.10 -17.62
C GLN A 847 -17.06 -51.87 -16.13
N GLU A 848 -16.84 -52.92 -15.33
CA GLU A 848 -16.49 -52.80 -13.90
C GLU A 848 -15.23 -51.95 -13.68
N LYS A 849 -14.20 -52.13 -14.52
CA LYS A 849 -12.97 -51.32 -14.49
C LYS A 849 -13.26 -49.83 -14.72
N GLU A 850 -14.08 -49.48 -15.70
CA GLU A 850 -14.41 -48.08 -16.00
C GLU A 850 -15.38 -47.48 -14.95
N GLU A 851 -16.28 -48.27 -14.35
CA GLU A 851 -17.05 -47.86 -13.17
C GLU A 851 -16.13 -47.57 -11.97
N MET A 852 -15.19 -48.47 -11.66
CA MET A 852 -14.25 -48.30 -10.56
C MET A 852 -13.32 -47.09 -10.78
N LYS A 853 -12.90 -46.85 -12.02
CA LYS A 853 -12.18 -45.63 -12.44
C LYS A 853 -13.06 -44.37 -12.27
N SER A 854 -14.35 -44.42 -12.59
CA SER A 854 -15.30 -43.32 -12.30
C SER A 854 -15.44 -43.07 -10.80
N ARG A 855 -15.48 -44.12 -9.97
CA ARG A 855 -15.53 -44.02 -8.50
C ARG A 855 -14.24 -43.43 -7.93
N VAL A 856 -13.07 -43.87 -8.41
CA VAL A 856 -11.76 -43.29 -8.05
C VAL A 856 -11.70 -41.81 -8.43
N HIS A 857 -12.15 -41.44 -9.62
CA HIS A 857 -12.17 -40.02 -10.05
C HIS A 857 -13.08 -39.17 -9.15
N LYS A 858 -14.26 -39.68 -8.76
CA LYS A 858 -15.15 -39.02 -7.78
C LYS A 858 -14.46 -38.84 -6.42
N TYR A 859 -13.74 -39.84 -5.92
CA TYR A 859 -12.96 -39.72 -4.69
C TYR A 859 -11.83 -38.69 -4.82
N ILE A 860 -11.11 -38.65 -5.95
CA ILE A 860 -10.09 -37.61 -6.21
C ILE A 860 -10.73 -36.21 -6.16
N THR A 861 -11.88 -36.00 -6.82
CA THR A 861 -12.55 -34.68 -6.77
C THR A 861 -13.03 -34.29 -5.38
N GLU A 862 -13.46 -35.25 -4.55
CA GLU A 862 -13.79 -34.98 -3.14
C GLU A 862 -12.54 -34.68 -2.31
N VAL A 863 -11.45 -35.43 -2.49
CA VAL A 863 -10.17 -35.14 -1.81
C VAL A 863 -9.70 -33.72 -2.14
N SER A 864 -9.66 -33.32 -3.41
CA SER A 864 -9.26 -31.96 -3.78
C SER A 864 -10.24 -30.88 -3.32
N ARG A 865 -11.51 -31.21 -3.12
CA ARG A 865 -12.49 -30.32 -2.45
C ARG A 865 -12.17 -30.15 -0.96
N TRP A 866 -11.77 -31.22 -0.27
CA TRP A 866 -11.33 -31.16 1.13
C TRP A 866 -9.96 -30.49 1.29
N GLU A 867 -8.99 -30.74 0.43
CA GLU A 867 -7.69 -30.05 0.38
C GLU A 867 -7.89 -28.53 0.21
N SER A 868 -8.74 -28.12 -0.73
CA SER A 868 -9.08 -26.71 -0.94
C SER A 868 -9.75 -26.06 0.28
N LEU A 869 -10.62 -26.80 0.97
CA LEU A 869 -11.29 -26.32 2.19
C LEU A 869 -10.32 -26.25 3.39
N MET A 870 -9.40 -27.21 3.51
CA MET A 870 -8.36 -27.21 4.53
C MET A 870 -7.39 -26.06 4.32
N ALA A 871 -6.90 -25.83 3.09
CA ALA A 871 -6.05 -24.68 2.77
C ALA A 871 -6.75 -23.34 3.03
N ALA A 872 -8.06 -23.23 2.78
CA ALA A 872 -8.84 -22.05 3.15
C ALA A 872 -8.93 -21.86 4.67
N LYS A 873 -9.11 -22.93 5.45
CA LYS A 873 -9.17 -22.88 6.92
C LYS A 873 -7.82 -22.64 7.58
N GLU A 874 -6.75 -23.19 7.02
CA GLU A 874 -5.37 -22.92 7.44
C GLU A 874 -5.01 -21.45 7.16
N LYS A 875 -5.41 -20.92 6.00
CA LYS A 875 -5.32 -19.48 5.72
C LYS A 875 -6.14 -18.63 6.69
N GLU A 876 -7.39 -19.00 7.00
CA GLU A 876 -8.19 -18.29 8.02
C GLU A 876 -7.52 -18.29 9.41
N ASN A 877 -6.89 -19.40 9.81
CA ASN A 877 -6.15 -19.51 11.06
C ASN A 877 -4.89 -18.63 11.06
N GLN A 878 -4.15 -18.57 9.96
CA GLN A 878 -3.02 -17.64 9.82
C GLN A 878 -3.49 -16.18 9.86
N ASP A 879 -4.55 -15.83 9.12
CA ASP A 879 -5.16 -14.49 9.11
C ASP A 879 -5.69 -14.11 10.50
N LEU A 880 -6.00 -15.07 11.38
CA LEU A 880 -6.32 -14.86 12.80
C LEU A 880 -5.06 -14.69 13.67
N LEU A 881 -4.03 -15.51 13.47
CA LEU A 881 -2.79 -15.49 14.25
C LEU A 881 -1.99 -14.19 13.99
N ASP A 882 -1.92 -13.73 12.74
CA ASP A 882 -1.37 -12.43 12.34
C ASP A 882 -2.09 -11.27 13.06
N ARG A 883 -3.41 -11.36 13.22
CA ARG A 883 -4.21 -10.36 13.95
C ARG A 883 -3.96 -10.41 15.45
N PHE A 884 -3.77 -11.60 16.04
CA PHE A 884 -3.41 -11.72 17.46
C PHE A 884 -2.02 -11.14 17.72
N GLN A 885 -1.03 -11.44 16.88
CA GLN A 885 0.30 -10.81 16.94
C GLN A 885 0.19 -9.29 16.83
N MET A 886 -0.49 -8.74 15.82
CA MET A 886 -0.60 -7.27 15.70
C MET A 886 -1.47 -6.61 16.80
N LEU A 887 -2.28 -7.36 17.55
CA LEU A 887 -2.95 -6.86 18.76
C LEU A 887 -2.00 -6.91 19.97
N HIS A 888 -1.16 -7.94 20.07
CA HIS A 888 -0.12 -8.07 21.10
C HIS A 888 0.94 -6.98 20.96
N ASN A 889 1.55 -6.82 19.78
CA ASN A 889 2.53 -5.75 19.52
C ASN A 889 1.93 -4.36 19.76
N ARG A 890 0.62 -4.17 19.55
CA ARG A 890 -0.09 -2.93 19.92
C ARG A 890 -0.22 -2.72 21.42
N ALA A 891 -0.43 -3.78 22.18
CA ALA A 891 -0.49 -3.69 23.64
C ALA A 891 0.88 -3.28 24.19
N GLU A 892 1.96 -3.90 23.70
CA GLU A 892 3.35 -3.53 24.02
C GLU A 892 3.66 -2.08 23.62
N ASP A 893 3.26 -1.66 22.41
CA ASP A 893 3.33 -0.27 21.94
C ASP A 893 2.68 0.73 22.91
N TRP A 894 1.57 0.35 23.55
CA TRP A 894 0.85 1.20 24.51
C TRP A 894 1.42 1.12 25.92
N GLU A 895 1.94 -0.04 26.33
CA GLU A 895 2.62 -0.27 27.60
C GLU A 895 3.94 0.52 27.67
N VAL A 896 4.75 0.49 26.60
CA VAL A 896 5.95 1.33 26.45
C VAL A 896 5.61 2.82 26.50
N LYS A 897 4.52 3.25 25.83
CA LYS A 897 4.06 4.65 25.87
C LYS A 897 3.52 5.05 27.25
N ALA A 898 2.88 4.13 27.99
CA ALA A 898 2.45 4.37 29.36
C ALA A 898 3.66 4.56 30.28
N HIS A 899 4.65 3.66 30.24
CA HIS A 899 5.87 3.80 31.04
C HIS A 899 6.71 5.03 30.66
N GLN A 900 6.75 5.42 29.38
CA GLN A 900 7.36 6.69 28.98
C GLN A 900 6.63 7.88 29.63
N ALA A 901 5.30 7.92 29.57
CA ALA A 901 4.50 8.99 30.19
C ALA A 901 4.61 8.99 31.73
N GLU A 902 4.75 7.83 32.38
CA GLU A 902 5.03 7.72 33.82
C GLU A 902 6.43 8.25 34.19
N GLY A 903 7.42 8.03 33.32
CA GLY A 903 8.77 8.59 33.43
C GLY A 903 8.78 10.11 33.27
N GLU A 904 8.17 10.63 32.21
CA GLU A 904 8.01 12.07 31.94
C GLU A 904 7.24 12.76 33.09
N SER A 905 6.11 12.19 33.52
CA SER A 905 5.34 12.66 34.68
C SER A 905 6.16 12.66 35.98
N SER A 906 7.06 11.67 36.16
CA SER A 906 7.97 11.64 37.29
C SER A 906 9.09 12.69 37.21
N SER A 907 9.60 13.02 36.01
CA SER A 907 10.54 14.13 35.82
C SER A 907 9.88 15.46 36.16
N VAL A 908 8.73 15.76 35.54
CA VAL A 908 7.96 17.00 35.78
C VAL A 908 7.57 17.13 37.25
N ARG A 909 7.24 16.03 37.92
CA ARG A 909 6.97 16.02 39.37
C ARG A 909 8.21 16.35 40.22
N LEU A 910 9.40 15.93 39.82
CA LEU A 910 10.66 16.28 40.50
C LEU A 910 11.04 17.74 40.24
N GLU A 911 10.88 18.23 39.00
CA GLU A 911 11.07 19.63 38.63
C GLU A 911 10.13 20.57 39.41
N LEU A 912 8.84 20.23 39.51
CA LEU A 912 7.86 20.97 40.31
C LEU A 912 8.19 20.97 41.80
N LEU A 913 8.79 19.89 42.33
CA LEU A 913 9.29 19.85 43.71
C LEU A 913 10.50 20.76 43.91
N SER A 914 11.46 20.78 42.98
CA SER A 914 12.58 21.74 43.01
C SER A 914 12.06 23.18 43.02
N ILE A 915 11.19 23.52 42.08
CA ILE A 915 10.60 24.86 41.94
C ILE A 915 9.80 25.25 43.19
N ASP A 916 9.10 24.33 43.87
CA ASP A 916 8.46 24.67 45.14
C ASP A 916 9.45 24.87 46.30
N THR A 917 10.57 24.14 46.34
CA THR A 917 11.64 24.40 47.32
C THR A 917 12.32 25.76 47.09
N GLU A 918 12.64 26.11 45.85
CA GLU A 918 13.13 27.44 45.47
C GLU A 918 12.11 28.54 45.82
N ARG A 919 10.84 28.34 45.46
CA ARG A 919 9.74 29.25 45.80
C ARG A 919 9.50 29.38 47.31
N ARG A 920 9.84 28.35 48.11
CA ARG A 920 9.80 28.40 49.58
C ARG A 920 10.94 29.26 50.12
N HIS A 921 12.17 29.03 49.65
CA HIS A 921 13.32 29.86 50.04
C HIS A 921 13.20 31.33 49.59
N LEU A 922 12.59 31.59 48.43
CA LEU A 922 12.28 32.96 48.00
C LEU A 922 11.20 33.62 48.89
N ARG A 923 10.16 32.89 49.31
CA ARG A 923 9.19 33.37 50.31
C ARG A 923 9.85 33.67 51.65
N GLU A 924 10.68 32.75 52.15
CA GLU A 924 11.46 32.92 53.39
C GLU A 924 12.39 34.16 53.30
N ARG A 925 13.01 34.42 52.14
CA ARG A 925 13.84 35.62 51.94
C ARG A 925 13.04 36.90 51.86
N VAL A 926 11.86 36.90 51.22
CA VAL A 926 10.93 38.04 51.22
C VAL A 926 10.44 38.34 52.64
N GLU A 927 10.00 37.32 53.37
CA GLU A 927 9.60 37.45 54.77
C GLU A 927 10.69 38.02 55.69
N LEU A 928 11.97 37.73 55.41
CA LEU A 928 13.10 38.32 56.13
C LEU A 928 13.31 39.79 55.74
N LEU A 929 13.26 40.12 54.44
CA LEU A 929 13.36 41.49 53.95
C LEU A 929 12.21 42.38 54.44
N GLU A 930 10.99 41.83 54.54
CA GLU A 930 9.83 42.53 55.11
C GLU A 930 10.02 42.83 56.61
N LYS A 931 10.66 41.92 57.36
CA LYS A 931 11.02 42.14 58.78
C LYS A 931 12.13 43.20 58.89
N GLU A 932 13.19 43.10 58.08
CA GLU A 932 14.25 44.12 57.99
C GLU A 932 13.66 45.52 57.67
N ILE A 933 12.74 45.62 56.70
CA ILE A 933 12.03 46.85 56.34
C ILE A 933 11.14 47.35 57.50
N GLN A 934 10.39 46.49 58.17
CA GLN A 934 9.54 46.89 59.29
C GLN A 934 10.35 47.37 60.49
N GLU A 935 11.52 46.77 60.76
CA GLU A 935 12.46 47.25 61.78
C GLU A 935 13.03 48.63 61.42
N HIS A 936 13.40 48.86 60.15
CA HIS A 936 13.79 50.19 59.66
C HIS A 936 12.65 51.22 59.76
N ILE A 937 11.41 50.86 59.45
CA ILE A 937 10.22 51.73 59.61
C ILE A 937 10.01 52.07 61.09
N ASN A 938 10.14 51.11 62.00
CA ASN A 938 10.01 51.33 63.43
C ASN A 938 11.12 52.27 63.96
N ALA A 939 12.35 52.10 63.48
CA ALA A 939 13.46 53.01 63.78
C ALA A 939 13.21 54.43 63.24
N HIS A 940 12.66 54.56 62.02
CA HIS A 940 12.31 55.85 61.42
C HIS A 940 11.28 56.61 62.29
N HIS A 941 10.19 55.95 62.68
CA HIS A 941 9.18 56.54 63.58
C HIS A 941 9.77 56.97 64.94
N ALA A 942 10.75 56.21 65.47
CA ALA A 942 11.46 56.59 66.68
C ALA A 942 12.34 57.84 66.48
N TYR A 943 13.03 57.96 65.35
CA TYR A 943 13.80 59.16 65.00
C TYR A 943 12.89 60.37 64.73
N GLU A 944 11.78 60.22 64.01
CA GLU A 944 10.79 61.29 63.80
C GLU A 944 10.18 61.78 65.12
N SER A 945 9.94 60.87 66.06
CA SER A 945 9.48 61.21 67.41
C SER A 945 10.53 61.99 68.20
N GLN A 946 11.82 61.63 68.08
CA GLN A 946 12.93 62.37 68.67
C GLN A 946 13.08 63.76 68.03
N ILE A 947 13.08 63.86 66.70
CA ILE A 947 13.13 65.12 65.95
C ILE A 947 11.95 66.02 66.33
N SER A 948 10.74 65.47 66.43
CA SER A 948 9.54 66.21 66.85
C SER A 948 9.64 66.70 68.30
N SER A 949 10.29 65.95 69.18
CA SER A 949 10.57 66.37 70.56
C SER A 949 11.62 67.48 70.61
N MET A 950 12.72 67.32 69.86
CA MET A 950 13.79 68.32 69.75
C MET A 950 13.29 69.62 69.12
N ALA A 951 12.45 69.56 68.08
CA ALA A 951 11.85 70.74 67.46
C ALA A 951 10.93 71.50 68.44
N LYS A 952 10.16 70.78 69.28
CA LYS A 952 9.35 71.39 70.35
C LYS A 952 10.22 72.00 71.47
N ALA A 953 11.34 71.37 71.81
CA ALA A 953 12.29 71.93 72.78
C ALA A 953 13.01 73.17 72.21
N MET A 954 13.40 73.14 70.94
CA MET A 954 14.02 74.25 70.21
C MET A 954 13.05 75.43 70.08
N SER A 955 11.79 75.20 69.69
CA SER A 955 10.74 76.24 69.64
C SER A 955 10.54 76.92 71.00
N ARG A 956 10.60 76.18 72.12
CA ARG A 956 10.52 76.76 73.47
C ARG A 956 11.75 77.59 73.84
N LEU A 957 12.94 77.17 73.40
CA LEU A 957 14.18 77.94 73.58
C LEU A 957 14.22 79.18 72.68
N GLU A 958 13.59 79.14 71.50
CA GLU A 958 13.37 80.31 70.64
C GLU A 958 12.33 81.27 71.22
N GLU A 959 11.25 80.76 71.82
CA GLU A 959 10.27 81.55 72.58
C GLU A 959 10.89 82.22 73.81
N GLU A 960 11.66 81.49 74.61
CA GLU A 960 12.40 82.04 75.75
C GLU A 960 13.46 83.05 75.30
N LEU A 961 14.21 82.76 74.22
CA LEU A 961 15.18 83.71 73.67
C LEU A 961 14.50 85.01 73.21
N ARG A 962 13.35 84.93 72.52
CA ARG A 962 12.54 86.11 72.17
C ARG A 962 12.08 86.86 73.42
N HIS A 963 11.63 86.16 74.45
CA HIS A 963 11.20 86.79 75.69
C HIS A 963 12.37 87.55 76.36
N GLN A 964 13.55 86.94 76.41
CA GLN A 964 14.78 87.57 76.90
C GLN A 964 15.26 88.74 76.00
N GLU A 965 15.01 88.70 74.68
CA GLU A 965 15.26 89.82 73.77
C GLU A 965 14.27 90.98 73.97
N ASP A 966 12.99 90.68 74.22
CA ASP A 966 11.97 91.68 74.56
C ASP A 966 12.22 92.30 75.95
N GLU A 967 12.58 91.52 76.97
CA GLU A 967 12.98 92.02 78.30
C GLU A 967 14.26 92.88 78.21
N LYS A 968 15.23 92.47 77.39
CA LYS A 968 16.40 93.29 77.08
C LYS A 968 16.01 94.59 76.35
N ALA A 969 15.01 94.57 75.49
CA ALA A 969 14.52 95.77 74.79
C ALA A 969 13.78 96.72 75.74
N THR A 970 12.96 96.22 76.67
CA THR A 970 12.34 97.07 77.71
C THR A 970 13.37 97.66 78.65
N VAL A 971 14.34 96.87 79.13
CA VAL A 971 15.46 97.38 79.97
C VAL A 971 16.32 98.40 79.22
N LEU A 972 16.51 98.27 77.91
CA LEU A 972 17.19 99.29 77.09
C LEU A 972 16.36 100.58 76.93
N ASN A 973 15.03 100.49 76.88
CA ASN A 973 14.13 101.65 76.89
C ASN A 973 14.08 102.33 78.27
N ASP A 974 14.10 101.56 79.36
CA ASP A 974 14.20 102.09 80.71
C ASP A 974 15.56 102.79 80.92
N LEU A 975 16.64 102.20 80.41
CA LEU A 975 17.96 102.81 80.43
C LEU A 975 18.06 104.06 79.52
N SER A 976 17.28 104.14 78.44
CA SER A 976 17.21 105.35 77.60
C SER A 976 16.39 106.46 78.26
N SER A 977 15.27 106.14 78.91
CA SER A 977 14.46 107.12 79.65
C SER A 977 15.14 107.59 80.95
N LEU A 978 15.93 106.74 81.62
CA LEU A 978 16.84 107.14 82.69
C LEU A 978 17.94 108.09 82.18
N ARG A 979 18.51 107.85 80.98
CA ARG A 979 19.45 108.80 80.35
C ARG A 979 18.78 110.13 80.03
N GLU A 980 17.56 110.14 79.50
CA GLU A 980 16.79 111.37 79.33
C GLU A 980 16.53 112.09 80.67
N LEU A 981 16.21 111.34 81.73
CA LEU A 981 15.99 111.91 83.06
C LEU A 981 17.27 112.54 83.61
N CYS A 982 18.43 111.90 83.43
CA CYS A 982 19.73 112.51 83.77
C CYS A 982 19.99 113.79 82.97
N ILE A 983 19.75 113.80 81.65
CA ILE A 983 19.90 115.01 80.82
C ILE A 983 18.95 116.13 81.30
N LYS A 984 17.70 115.79 81.65
CA LYS A 984 16.73 116.74 82.21
C LYS A 984 17.20 117.27 83.57
N LEU A 985 17.72 116.43 84.45
CA LEU A 985 18.26 116.81 85.76
C LEU A 985 19.53 117.69 85.66
N ASP A 986 20.47 117.36 84.78
CA ASP A 986 21.65 118.20 84.55
C ASP A 986 21.28 119.55 83.92
N SER A 987 20.36 119.58 82.94
CA SER A 987 19.86 120.86 82.40
C SER A 987 19.13 121.70 83.45
N GLY A 988 18.37 121.06 84.37
CA GLY A 988 17.74 121.73 85.51
C GLY A 988 18.76 122.27 86.51
N LYS A 989 19.83 121.51 86.80
CA LYS A 989 20.96 121.93 87.64
C LYS A 989 21.70 123.13 87.05
N ASP A 990 21.93 123.14 85.74
CA ASP A 990 22.57 124.26 85.03
C ASP A 990 21.67 125.51 85.05
N ILE A 991 20.36 125.36 84.84
CA ILE A 991 19.39 126.46 85.00
C ILE A 991 19.39 127.00 86.43
N MET A 992 19.37 126.14 87.45
CA MET A 992 19.44 126.56 88.86
C MET A 992 20.76 127.27 89.19
N THR A 993 21.86 126.87 88.55
CA THR A 993 23.18 127.51 88.71
C THR A 993 23.22 128.88 88.01
N GLN A 994 22.59 129.02 86.85
CA GLN A 994 22.39 130.34 86.22
C GLN A 994 21.50 131.26 87.06
N GLN A 995 20.42 130.74 87.67
CA GLN A 995 19.58 131.52 88.58
C GLN A 995 20.33 131.96 89.84
N LEU A 996 21.15 131.08 90.43
CA LEU A 996 22.02 131.41 91.56
C LEU A 996 23.01 132.53 91.20
N ASN A 997 23.65 132.44 90.04
CA ASN A 997 24.56 133.47 89.56
C ASN A 997 23.85 134.80 89.29
N SER A 998 22.63 134.78 88.74
CA SER A 998 21.79 135.99 88.61
C SER A 998 21.48 136.62 89.97
N LYS A 999 21.16 135.80 90.99
CA LYS A 999 20.87 136.30 92.34
C LYS A 999 22.11 136.81 93.07
N ASN A 1000 23.29 136.27 92.81
CA ASN A 1000 24.55 136.86 93.28
C ASN A 1000 24.80 138.23 92.63
N LEU A 1001 24.57 138.37 91.31
CA LEU A 1001 24.68 139.66 90.59
C LEU A 1001 23.60 140.68 90.96
N GLU A 1002 22.48 140.26 91.55
CA GLU A 1002 21.51 141.15 92.20
C GLU A 1002 21.98 141.55 93.60
N PHE A 1003 22.49 140.59 94.38
CA PHE A 1003 23.02 140.84 95.74
C PHE A 1003 24.20 141.81 95.73
N GLU A 1004 25.16 141.65 94.82
CA GLU A 1004 26.28 142.59 94.63
C GLU A 1004 25.80 144.01 94.30
N ARG A 1005 24.75 144.16 93.50
CA ARG A 1005 24.14 145.49 93.22
C ARG A 1005 23.51 146.10 94.47
N VAL A 1006 22.77 145.33 95.25
CA VAL A 1006 22.17 145.81 96.52
C VAL A 1006 23.24 146.19 97.55
N VAL A 1007 24.40 145.51 97.56
CA VAL A 1007 25.55 145.90 98.40
C VAL A 1007 26.11 147.27 98.00
N VAL A 1008 26.28 147.53 96.69
CA VAL A 1008 26.74 148.85 96.19
C VAL A 1008 25.72 149.96 96.50
N GLU A 1009 24.42 149.69 96.36
CA GLU A 1009 23.37 150.65 96.74
C GLU A 1009 23.40 150.95 98.25
N LEU A 1010 23.65 149.95 99.10
CA LEU A 1010 23.80 150.13 100.55
C LEU A 1010 24.99 151.04 100.92
N GLU A 1011 26.12 150.93 100.20
CA GLU A 1011 27.28 151.80 100.42
C GLU A 1011 27.04 153.24 99.97
N ASN A 1012 26.34 153.44 98.85
CA ASN A 1012 25.90 154.77 98.41
C ASN A 1012 25.02 155.44 99.48
N VAL A 1013 23.98 154.76 99.97
CA VAL A 1013 23.06 155.27 101.01
C VAL A 1013 23.79 155.55 102.34
N LYS A 1014 24.80 154.76 102.71
CA LYS A 1014 25.67 155.08 103.87
C LYS A 1014 26.41 156.40 103.68
N SER A 1015 27.00 156.62 102.50
CA SER A 1015 27.76 157.84 102.22
C SER A 1015 26.88 159.11 102.28
N GLU A 1016 25.64 159.02 101.80
CA GLU A 1016 24.65 160.09 101.88
C GLU A 1016 24.21 160.35 103.33
N SER A 1017 24.00 159.29 104.12
CA SER A 1017 23.69 159.39 105.55
C SER A 1017 24.78 160.15 106.34
N ASP A 1018 26.05 159.90 106.05
CA ASP A 1018 27.18 160.56 106.73
C ASP A 1018 27.40 162.02 106.25
N LEU A 1019 26.98 162.35 105.03
CA LEU A 1019 26.93 163.74 104.56
C LEU A 1019 25.84 164.54 105.30
N LEU A 1020 24.64 163.99 105.43
CA LEU A 1020 23.50 164.59 106.14
C LEU A 1020 23.80 164.82 107.63
N LYS A 1021 24.51 163.89 108.30
CA LYS A 1021 24.96 164.05 109.69
C LYS A 1021 25.87 165.27 109.88
N LYS A 1022 26.75 165.58 108.91
CA LYS A 1022 27.60 166.78 108.96
C LYS A 1022 26.80 168.08 108.80
N GLN A 1023 25.79 168.10 107.93
CA GLN A 1023 24.90 169.27 107.80
C GLN A 1023 24.12 169.53 109.10
N LEU A 1024 23.54 168.48 109.70
CA LEU A 1024 22.80 168.59 110.98
C LEU A 1024 23.68 169.10 112.14
N SER A 1025 24.98 168.80 112.13
CA SER A 1025 25.94 169.33 113.11
C SER A 1025 26.12 170.84 113.00
N ASN A 1026 26.06 171.40 111.79
CA ASN A 1026 26.23 172.83 111.55
C ASN A 1026 24.97 173.61 111.98
N GLU A 1027 23.77 173.10 111.66
CA GLU A 1027 22.51 173.75 112.08
C GLU A 1027 22.32 173.77 113.60
N ARG A 1028 22.90 172.81 114.33
CA ARG A 1028 22.93 172.87 115.81
C ARG A 1028 23.80 174.00 116.37
N HIS A 1029 24.72 174.56 115.59
CA HIS A 1029 25.51 175.72 115.98
C HIS A 1029 24.85 177.05 115.57
N THR A 1030 24.10 177.10 114.46
CA THR A 1030 23.36 178.31 114.02
C THR A 1030 22.23 178.64 115.01
N VAL A 1031 21.42 177.64 115.39
CA VAL A 1031 20.31 177.79 116.37
C VAL A 1031 20.82 178.37 117.70
N LYS A 1032 21.93 177.86 118.22
CA LYS A 1032 22.46 178.24 119.54
C LYS A 1032 22.89 179.72 119.63
N ASN A 1033 23.21 180.35 118.50
CA ASN A 1033 23.50 181.78 118.44
C ASN A 1033 22.21 182.63 118.45
N LEU A 1034 21.12 182.14 117.85
CA LEU A 1034 19.83 182.83 117.79
C LEU A 1034 19.12 182.86 119.16
N GLU A 1035 19.26 181.81 119.95
CA GLU A 1035 18.71 181.72 121.32
C GLU A 1035 19.26 182.84 122.23
N SER A 1036 20.54 183.17 122.10
CA SER A 1036 21.21 184.25 122.86
C SER A 1036 20.64 185.63 122.53
N LEU A 1037 20.40 185.92 121.24
CA LEU A 1037 19.80 187.18 120.78
C LEU A 1037 18.35 187.33 121.29
N LEU A 1038 17.56 186.25 121.25
CA LEU A 1038 16.17 186.26 121.72
C LEU A 1038 16.02 186.57 123.22
N ALA A 1039 16.98 186.16 124.06
CA ALA A 1039 16.99 186.50 125.47
C ALA A 1039 17.09 188.03 125.68
N THR A 1040 18.07 188.68 125.04
CA THR A 1040 18.36 190.12 125.22
C THR A 1040 17.28 191.08 124.70
N ASN A 1041 16.30 190.58 123.96
CA ASN A 1041 15.20 191.39 123.44
C ASN A 1041 14.00 191.45 124.42
N ARG A 1042 13.71 190.35 125.13
CA ARG A 1042 12.54 190.23 126.03
C ARG A 1042 12.58 191.20 127.21
N ASP A 1043 13.77 191.50 127.75
CA ASP A 1043 13.93 192.45 128.86
C ASP A 1043 13.55 193.90 128.48
N LYS A 1044 13.54 194.23 127.17
CA LYS A 1044 13.19 195.57 126.67
C LYS A 1044 11.69 195.77 126.50
N GLU A 1045 10.96 194.76 126.00
CA GLU A 1045 9.50 194.84 125.85
C GLU A 1045 8.80 195.05 127.20
N PHE A 1046 9.28 194.38 128.26
CA PHE A 1046 8.66 194.44 129.59
C PHE A 1046 8.65 195.85 130.20
N HIS A 1047 9.67 196.67 129.91
CA HIS A 1047 9.74 198.06 130.35
C HIS A 1047 8.76 198.99 129.61
N SER A 1048 8.34 198.63 128.40
CA SER A 1048 7.46 199.47 127.57
C SER A 1048 5.98 199.36 127.95
N HIS A 1049 5.54 198.23 128.49
CA HIS A 1049 4.13 198.00 128.81
C HIS A 1049 3.63 198.80 130.02
N LEU A 1050 4.50 199.09 131.00
CA LEU A 1050 4.08 199.69 132.27
C LEU A 1050 3.63 201.15 132.11
N THR A 1051 4.35 201.94 131.30
CA THR A 1051 4.05 203.37 131.06
C THR A 1051 2.85 203.61 130.15
N SER A 1052 2.40 202.60 129.39
CA SER A 1052 1.19 202.71 128.59
C SER A 1052 -0.08 202.75 129.45
N HIS A 1053 -0.12 201.97 130.53
CA HIS A 1053 -1.35 201.74 131.29
C HIS A 1053 -1.82 202.99 132.08
N GLU A 1054 -0.88 203.83 132.51
CA GLU A 1054 -1.18 205.08 133.21
C GLU A 1054 -2.03 206.03 132.34
N LYS A 1055 -1.82 206.01 131.01
CA LYS A 1055 -2.47 206.92 130.05
C LYS A 1055 -3.92 206.58 129.76
N ASP A 1056 -4.33 205.32 129.82
CA ASP A 1056 -5.72 204.92 129.55
C ASP A 1056 -6.71 205.45 130.59
N THR A 1057 -6.26 205.64 131.84
CA THR A 1057 -7.13 206.09 132.95
C THR A 1057 -7.63 207.53 132.76
N GLU A 1058 -6.79 208.40 132.19
CA GLU A 1058 -7.04 209.81 131.92
C GLU A 1058 -8.16 210.01 130.87
N ILE A 1059 -8.27 209.07 129.92
CA ILE A 1059 -9.23 209.09 128.82
C ILE A 1059 -10.66 208.77 129.29
N GLN A 1060 -10.82 208.01 130.37
CA GLN A 1060 -12.13 207.55 130.85
C GLN A 1060 -13.00 208.71 131.37
N LEU A 1061 -12.40 209.64 132.13
CA LEU A 1061 -13.04 210.81 132.75
C LEU A 1061 -13.62 211.83 131.75
N LEU A 1062 -13.18 211.81 130.49
CA LEU A 1062 -13.68 212.72 129.45
C LEU A 1062 -14.96 212.23 128.79
N LYS A 1063 -15.24 210.92 128.80
CA LYS A 1063 -16.38 210.32 128.08
C LYS A 1063 -17.73 210.66 128.71
N GLU A 1064 -17.82 210.71 130.04
CA GLU A 1064 -19.09 210.89 130.76
C GLU A 1064 -19.69 212.30 130.62
N LYS A 1065 -18.89 213.31 130.27
CA LYS A 1065 -19.41 214.67 129.97
C LYS A 1065 -20.17 214.75 128.64
N LEU A 1066 -19.90 213.84 127.70
CA LEU A 1066 -20.46 213.89 126.34
C LEU A 1066 -21.93 213.45 126.32
N THR A 1067 -22.23 212.31 126.96
CA THR A 1067 -23.57 211.68 126.98
C THR A 1067 -24.66 212.57 127.59
N LEU A 1068 -24.28 213.44 128.54
CA LEU A 1068 -25.18 214.45 129.13
C LEU A 1068 -25.72 215.43 128.08
N SER A 1069 -24.97 215.71 127.02
CA SER A 1069 -25.36 216.66 125.96
C SER A 1069 -26.33 216.05 124.92
N GLU A 1070 -26.13 214.78 124.55
CA GLU A 1070 -26.87 214.10 123.49
C GLU A 1070 -28.35 213.93 123.85
N SER A 1071 -28.65 213.68 125.13
CA SER A 1071 -30.01 213.48 125.64
C SER A 1071 -30.97 214.63 125.27
N LYS A 1072 -30.52 215.89 125.37
CA LYS A 1072 -31.30 217.10 125.05
C LYS A 1072 -31.66 217.22 123.57
N LEU A 1073 -30.82 216.69 122.67
CA LEU A 1073 -31.03 216.79 121.22
C LEU A 1073 -32.25 215.96 120.76
N THR A 1074 -32.56 214.89 121.47
CA THR A 1074 -33.56 213.89 121.04
C THR A 1074 -35.02 214.32 121.24
N SER A 1075 -35.32 215.23 122.18
CA SER A 1075 -36.70 215.69 122.41
C SER A 1075 -37.16 216.69 121.36
N GLN A 1076 -36.34 217.67 121.01
CA GLN A 1076 -36.63 218.69 119.98
C GLN A 1076 -36.92 218.06 118.61
N SER A 1077 -36.30 216.91 118.30
CA SER A 1077 -36.57 216.15 117.08
C SER A 1077 -38.04 215.69 116.95
N ARG A 1078 -38.71 215.36 118.07
CA ARG A 1078 -40.12 214.91 118.10
C ARG A 1078 -41.12 216.05 117.93
N GLU A 1079 -40.72 217.26 118.26
CA GLU A 1079 -41.51 218.48 118.01
C GLU A 1079 -41.52 218.81 116.51
N ASN A 1080 -40.40 218.56 115.82
CA ASN A 1080 -40.23 218.80 114.40
C ASN A 1080 -41.11 217.89 113.50
N THR A 1081 -41.33 216.63 113.89
CA THR A 1081 -42.23 215.72 113.15
C THR A 1081 -43.71 216.08 113.31
N MET A 1082 -44.12 216.63 114.46
CA MET A 1082 -45.50 217.03 114.73
C MET A 1082 -45.98 218.15 113.78
N LEU A 1083 -45.07 219.03 113.36
CA LEU A 1083 -45.35 220.11 112.41
C LEU A 1083 -45.50 219.62 110.95
N ARG A 1084 -44.78 218.57 110.54
CA ARG A 1084 -44.78 218.09 109.14
C ARG A 1084 -46.11 217.47 108.72
N ALA A 1085 -46.77 216.72 109.61
CA ALA A 1085 -48.08 216.13 109.32
C ALA A 1085 -49.18 217.20 109.10
N LYS A 1086 -49.08 218.34 109.80
CA LYS A 1086 -50.02 219.47 109.68
C LYS A 1086 -50.00 220.12 108.28
N VAL A 1087 -48.86 220.06 107.60
CA VAL A 1087 -48.67 220.60 106.23
C VAL A 1087 -49.33 219.71 105.17
N ALA A 1088 -49.26 218.38 105.33
CA ALA A 1088 -49.85 217.44 104.37
C ALA A 1088 -51.38 217.58 104.26
N GLN A 1089 -52.06 217.85 105.38
CA GLN A 1089 -53.51 218.06 105.44
C GLN A 1089 -54.00 219.19 104.51
N LEU A 1090 -53.20 220.25 104.32
CA LEU A 1090 -53.56 221.41 103.52
C LEU A 1090 -53.34 221.21 102.01
N GLN A 1091 -52.59 220.17 101.62
CA GLN A 1091 -52.25 219.92 100.22
C GLN A 1091 -53.39 219.22 99.46
N THR A 1092 -54.16 218.34 100.11
CA THR A 1092 -55.29 217.63 99.48
C THR A 1092 -56.52 218.50 99.27
N ASP A 1093 -56.77 219.45 100.17
CA ASP A 1093 -57.91 220.38 100.05
C ASP A 1093 -57.69 221.40 98.90
N TYR A 1094 -56.42 221.63 98.52
CA TYR A 1094 -56.03 222.47 97.37
C TYR A 1094 -56.32 221.80 96.01
N ASP A 1095 -56.17 220.47 95.90
CA ASP A 1095 -56.49 219.73 94.67
C ASP A 1095 -58.00 219.54 94.44
N ALA A 1096 -58.83 219.66 95.49
CA ALA A 1096 -60.28 219.46 95.41
C ALA A 1096 -60.97 220.37 94.39
N LEU A 1097 -60.68 221.68 94.41
CA LEU A 1097 -61.37 222.67 93.57
C LEU A 1097 -60.88 222.67 92.11
N LYS A 1098 -59.71 222.08 91.81
CA LYS A 1098 -59.03 222.28 90.53
C LYS A 1098 -59.61 221.47 89.36
N ARG A 1099 -60.41 220.42 89.61
CA ARG A 1099 -61.03 219.60 88.55
C ARG A 1099 -62.54 219.79 88.37
N GLN A 1100 -63.22 220.52 89.25
CA GLN A 1100 -64.65 220.83 89.08
C GLN A 1100 -64.91 221.79 87.89
N ILE A 1101 -63.90 222.58 87.50
CA ILE A 1101 -64.01 223.68 86.53
C ILE A 1101 -63.67 223.27 85.09
N SER A 1102 -63.03 222.11 84.87
CA SER A 1102 -62.37 221.82 83.58
C SER A 1102 -63.33 221.66 82.40
N THR A 1103 -64.23 220.67 82.41
CA THR A 1103 -64.72 220.07 81.15
C THR A 1103 -66.22 219.80 81.00
N GLU A 1104 -67.07 220.57 81.70
CA GLU A 1104 -68.30 221.08 81.04
C GLU A 1104 -67.92 221.79 79.71
N ARG A 1105 -66.73 222.42 79.66
CA ARG A 1105 -66.16 223.02 78.45
C ARG A 1105 -65.97 222.06 77.26
N TYR A 1106 -66.00 220.73 77.43
CA TYR A 1106 -65.88 219.80 76.30
C TYR A 1106 -67.21 219.29 75.74
N GLU A 1107 -68.36 219.70 76.29
CA GLU A 1107 -69.68 219.38 75.70
C GLU A 1107 -69.91 220.01 74.31
N ARG A 1108 -69.00 220.84 73.79
CA ARG A 1108 -69.24 221.72 72.63
C ARG A 1108 -68.37 221.51 71.40
N ILE A 1109 -67.29 220.72 71.46
CA ILE A 1109 -66.40 220.47 70.30
C ILE A 1109 -66.77 219.17 69.54
N MET A 1110 -67.71 218.38 70.07
CA MET A 1110 -68.27 217.19 69.41
C MET A 1110 -69.46 217.47 68.45
N VAL A 1111 -69.78 218.75 68.19
CA VAL A 1111 -70.82 219.16 67.19
C VAL A 1111 -70.26 220.20 66.19
N PHE A 1112 -68.97 220.55 66.26
CA PHE A 1112 -68.34 221.33 65.18
C PHE A 1112 -66.85 221.04 64.98
N ASN A 1113 -66.42 220.38 63.91
CA ASN A 1113 -67.01 219.25 63.18
C ASN A 1113 -65.92 218.65 62.26
N GLU A 1114 -66.12 217.54 61.56
CA GLU A 1114 -67.32 216.68 61.42
C GLU A 1114 -66.99 215.20 61.72
N PHE A 1115 -65.72 214.94 62.00
CA PHE A 1115 -65.01 213.82 61.38
C PHE A 1115 -63.80 213.43 62.25
N LEU A 1116 -64.07 212.63 63.30
CA LEU A 1116 -63.06 212.07 64.22
C LEU A 1116 -62.26 213.10 65.06
N CYS A 1117 -62.93 214.15 65.56
CA CYS A 1117 -62.37 215.18 66.45
C CYS A 1117 -61.40 214.62 67.53
N GLY A 1118 -60.16 215.09 67.71
CA GLY A 1118 -59.46 216.25 67.13
C GLY A 1118 -59.11 217.29 68.20
N PHE A 1119 -57.81 217.41 68.53
CA PHE A 1119 -57.23 218.32 69.54
C PHE A 1119 -57.67 218.04 71.01
N LEU A 1120 -56.81 218.02 72.05
CA LEU A 1120 -55.38 218.35 72.19
C LEU A 1120 -54.62 217.18 72.88
N GLU A 1121 -53.31 216.95 72.74
CA GLU A 1121 -52.15 217.82 72.43
C GLU A 1121 -51.54 218.57 73.66
N GLU A 1122 -50.25 218.90 73.54
CA GLU A 1122 -49.46 219.92 74.25
C GLU A 1122 -48.82 219.66 75.64
N GLN A 1123 -47.48 219.53 75.59
CA GLN A 1123 -46.42 220.17 76.41
C GLN A 1123 -46.27 219.82 77.91
N ASN A 1124 -45.07 219.55 78.47
CA ASN A 1124 -43.65 219.40 78.05
C ASN A 1124 -42.88 218.73 79.25
N SER A 1125 -41.60 218.33 79.35
CA SER A 1125 -40.27 218.34 78.65
C SER A 1125 -39.38 217.29 79.43
N ASN A 1126 -38.08 216.92 79.31
CA ASN A 1126 -36.81 217.05 78.51
C ASN A 1126 -35.84 215.94 79.11
N GLU A 1127 -34.54 215.64 78.93
CA GLU A 1127 -33.26 215.82 78.15
C GLU A 1127 -32.24 214.80 78.82
N ILE A 1128 -30.93 214.48 78.58
CA ILE A 1128 -29.76 214.54 77.63
C ILE A 1128 -28.65 213.65 78.32
N PHE A 1129 -27.56 213.00 77.83
CA PHE A 1129 -26.88 212.42 76.62
C PHE A 1129 -25.60 211.66 77.18
N GLU A 1130 -24.56 211.04 76.57
CA GLU A 1130 -23.96 210.58 75.27
C GLU A 1130 -22.70 209.68 75.66
N VAL A 1131 -21.77 209.04 74.92
CA VAL A 1131 -21.41 208.49 73.55
C VAL A 1131 -20.09 207.62 73.76
N LEU A 1132 -19.23 206.98 72.91
CA LEU A 1132 -18.79 206.89 71.49
C LEU A 1132 -18.17 205.46 71.18
N VAL A 1133 -17.51 205.23 70.01
CA VAL A 1133 -17.19 203.88 69.40
C VAL A 1133 -15.75 203.78 68.74
N ALA A 1134 -15.36 202.61 68.17
CA ALA A 1134 -14.02 202.16 67.66
C ALA A 1134 -13.97 201.95 66.10
N GLU A 1135 -13.11 201.18 65.37
CA GLU A 1135 -12.07 200.12 65.61
C GLU A 1135 -11.15 199.91 64.34
N ASN A 1136 -10.09 199.05 64.32
CA ASN A 1136 -9.24 198.75 63.11
C ASN A 1136 -8.25 197.53 63.14
N HIS A 1137 -8.06 196.79 62.02
CA HIS A 1137 -6.83 196.07 61.57
C HIS A 1137 -6.94 195.57 60.07
N GLU A 1138 -6.12 194.60 59.60
CA GLU A 1138 -5.69 194.42 58.17
C GLU A 1138 -6.08 193.06 57.47
N HIS A 1139 -5.59 192.75 56.24
CA HIS A 1139 -6.00 191.60 55.34
C HIS A 1139 -4.80 191.00 54.53
N GLY A 1140 -4.81 189.86 53.78
CA GLY A 1140 -5.79 188.75 53.61
C GLY A 1140 -5.73 188.01 52.22
N HIS A 1141 -5.35 186.72 52.13
CA HIS A 1141 -5.31 185.88 50.88
C HIS A 1141 -5.36 184.36 51.24
N LYS A 1142 -6.23 183.45 50.75
CA LYS A 1142 -7.37 183.50 49.80
C LYS A 1142 -8.61 182.76 50.37
N PHE A 1143 -9.73 183.49 50.55
CA PHE A 1143 -11.15 183.04 50.64
C PHE A 1143 -11.61 181.97 51.69
N TYR A 1144 -12.64 182.35 52.49
CA TYR A 1144 -13.59 181.58 53.35
C TYR A 1144 -13.43 181.53 54.93
N LEU A 1145 -13.97 182.57 55.65
CA LEU A 1145 -14.62 182.67 57.01
C LEU A 1145 -13.89 182.64 58.45
N CYS A 1146 -13.72 183.83 59.12
CA CYS A 1146 -14.12 184.31 60.52
C CYS A 1146 -13.45 184.09 61.98
N GLN A 1147 -12.70 185.11 62.57
CA GLN A 1147 -12.69 185.82 63.96
C GLN A 1147 -12.28 185.15 65.38
N LEU A 1148 -11.97 185.74 66.62
CA LEU A 1148 -11.50 187.06 67.28
C LEU A 1148 -11.16 187.05 68.88
N LEU A 1149 -10.45 188.10 69.47
CA LEU A 1149 -10.42 188.77 70.87
C LEU A 1149 -9.59 188.40 72.21
N PHE A 1150 -9.53 189.28 73.28
CA PHE A 1150 -8.61 189.26 74.53
C PHE A 1150 -9.02 190.05 75.90
N LYS A 1151 -8.09 190.46 76.86
CA LYS A 1151 -8.20 190.81 78.37
C LYS A 1151 -8.18 192.31 78.92
N SER A 1152 -8.51 192.64 80.24
CA SER A 1152 -7.76 193.59 81.21
C SER A 1152 -8.36 194.06 82.63
N VAL A 1153 -7.45 194.39 83.61
CA VAL A 1153 -7.31 195.33 84.84
C VAL A 1153 -8.46 195.99 85.70
N ASN A 1154 -8.27 196.18 87.06
CA ASN A 1154 -8.74 197.36 87.89
C ASN A 1154 -8.11 197.51 89.34
N MET A 1155 -8.39 198.64 90.06
CA MET A 1155 -8.37 198.95 91.54
C MET A 1155 -7.42 200.07 92.11
N LEU A 1156 -7.72 200.55 93.35
CA LEU A 1156 -7.28 201.80 94.06
C LEU A 1156 -7.41 201.63 95.62
N LYS A 1157 -6.99 202.45 96.62
CA LYS A 1157 -6.24 203.76 96.86
C LYS A 1157 -5.66 203.72 98.34
N SER A 1158 -4.75 204.55 98.90
CA SER A 1158 -4.65 206.02 99.23
C SER A 1158 -5.64 206.50 100.34
N LEU A 1159 -5.39 207.49 101.24
CA LEU A 1159 -4.85 208.88 101.13
C LEU A 1159 -4.17 209.46 102.44
N VAL A 1160 -3.36 210.55 102.26
CA VAL A 1160 -2.95 211.70 103.14
C VAL A 1160 -2.19 211.46 104.47
#